data_AF-A0AA96WXJ6-F1
#
_entry.id   AF-A0AA96WXJ6-F1
#
_cell.length_a   1.000
_cell.length_b   1.000
_cell.length_c   1.000
_cell.angle_alpha   90.00
_cell.angle_beta   90.00
_cell.angle_gamma   90.00
#
_symmetry.space_group_name_H-M   'P 1'
#
loop_
_entity.id
_entity.type
_entity.pdbx_description
1 polymer ?
#
loop_
_entity_poly.entity_id
_entity_poly.type
_entity_poly.pdbx_seq_one_letter_code
_entity_poly.pdbx_strand_id
1 'polypeptide(L)'
;MVQNLERSRQTNSLPENAPAANPVFFRTYSRRDITADQQRESWQDVCSRTLRGLIKLGKLTPEQAALVERMQRELKSLPSGRWLWVGGSTWIEKSENFSGAYNCTSTNVLDWRAFGLMMDLAMMGCGTGAVLEPKYINQLPPIRNCLQVTMQGEIGTTPASLRREQTEVTINGNQVTIQVGDSRQGWVKSYQTLLELSTDERFTDSVQVVIDLSDVRPAGEKLKGFGGVANPIRLPGLYERCAHILNKAVGRQLTSVECCLLIDEAAACVVAGNIRRCLPEDALVHTSKGLVPIRDVQVGDLVQTPLGFRRVVSKFDQGYQDVYEIETNATAPRATLNHRQAVWADAKGTIRWKQLAELAEGDRLMHSTQVLPGTVTHLPQDDATRPAQSRSVKPIVIPDLTPEVAWLIGFTQGDGHVALGRNKYGKPYGRVEWAMNGLDMQVAAGIRGKLDAALALFGLSVSHGFVKGETTAKSVCSSIRLAEYFYQHIKQPNQPLQVPRFILQGAVDIRAAYLAGLMDSDGAVNNRPPHLVTTVYRSFARQVAAVLSSLGLAGRLIVVHPQNQSWQPKYNLTIPALKDRYNALIAPHSAKGALRQGLKMHGFTIPAAVLRAAYTYSEMQAMGFEGSTQTAANYERYVAESDLNLDIPVTVKGVGSYDHVQTYDIEVEEAHCFYCDGYLTHNSAGMRQGISSDQAFAAAKDNLWQQDAEGNWRIDPERDVLRMANHTRVFHRKPTYEECIDAVRKQFYSGEGAIQWAGEAIARGNGDLLQHSEQKLQFIAAYNRGEGQQWLQQQYPNMPATELQHRLGRYGLNPCGEILGENFHCNLAEIHLNQLDPFNLQEQEAAFTAGALSVASLLNHQFVEPRYQESRLLDPIVGVSFTGLFDFFVQAFGVEWLRWWEQGRPDSVTGLQFKQKEKEYLSRWKEIVHRVVWDYCDQHDLKRPNRCTTVQPAGTKSLLTGASPGWHPPKAQRFIRRITFRKNDPVALACLDYGYKIVPSQSDKDENGRLLDDPFDPRCTEWLVEIPVEVLWANLPGADEIDISKFSALAQTDFYMQVQKHYTAHNTSATIELRESEVEDLAKRIYDAIQTDEGYISAALLARFDDHQTFPRLPFEPISKAQYEQLHQEVLLRRRTDDFQQSLKRYDSGELFEAGPAGCDSDKCMLPEQK
;
A
#
# COMPACT_ATOMS: atom_id res chain seq x y z
N MET A 1 4.29 13.83 -64.22
CA MET A 1 3.09 14.36 -63.54
C MET A 1 2.01 13.30 -63.54
N VAL A 2 1.75 12.67 -62.39
CA VAL A 2 0.43 12.14 -62.00
C VAL A 2 0.30 12.52 -60.53
N GLN A 3 -0.87 12.99 -60.10
CA GLN A 3 -1.03 13.53 -58.75
C GLN A 3 -1.11 12.40 -57.73
N ASN A 4 -0.10 12.29 -56.86
CA ASN A 4 -0.31 11.70 -55.55
C ASN A 4 -1.25 12.65 -54.79
N LEU A 5 -2.54 12.30 -54.78
CA LEU A 5 -3.56 13.01 -54.03
C LEU A 5 -3.13 13.13 -52.56
N GLU A 6 -3.29 14.33 -52.01
CA GLU A 6 -3.05 14.60 -50.60
C GLU A 6 -3.98 13.72 -49.76
N ARG A 7 -3.44 12.65 -49.15
CA ARG A 7 -4.13 11.94 -48.08
C ARG A 7 -4.27 12.92 -46.92
N SER A 8 -5.52 13.37 -46.74
CA SER A 8 -6.07 14.17 -45.65
C SER A 8 -5.27 14.10 -44.34
N ARG A 9 -5.10 15.26 -43.69
CA ARG A 9 -4.49 15.42 -42.36
C ARG A 9 -5.21 14.57 -41.28
N GLN A 10 -4.86 13.30 -41.17
CA GLN A 10 -5.29 12.37 -40.12
C GLN A 10 -4.20 11.32 -39.89
N THR A 11 -3.56 11.38 -38.73
CA THR A 11 -3.17 10.23 -37.89
C THR A 11 -2.60 10.77 -36.58
N ASN A 12 -3.42 10.78 -35.52
CA ASN A 12 -2.92 10.86 -34.16
C ASN A 12 -2.53 9.44 -33.74
N SER A 13 -1.26 9.17 -33.46
CA SER A 13 -0.87 7.91 -32.83
C SER A 13 0.37 8.05 -31.94
N LEU A 14 0.35 7.30 -30.84
CA LEU A 14 1.55 6.80 -30.17
C LEU A 14 2.03 5.55 -30.93
N PRO A 15 3.27 5.07 -30.76
CA PRO A 15 3.89 4.11 -31.67
C PRO A 15 3.14 2.77 -31.67
N GLU A 16 2.85 2.22 -32.85
CA GLU A 16 2.08 0.97 -32.97
C GLU A 16 2.82 -0.26 -32.39
N ASN A 17 4.15 -0.21 -32.40
CA ASN A 17 5.04 -1.16 -31.73
C ASN A 17 5.15 -0.95 -30.20
N ALA A 18 4.49 0.07 -29.65
CA ALA A 18 4.39 0.35 -28.23
C ALA A 18 2.94 0.17 -27.74
N PRO A 19 2.39 -1.06 -27.72
CA PRO A 19 0.96 -1.28 -27.53
C PRO A 19 0.43 -0.86 -26.15
N ALA A 20 1.31 -0.67 -25.16
CA ALA A 20 0.99 -0.11 -23.85
C ALA A 20 0.84 1.43 -23.83
N ALA A 21 1.25 2.15 -24.89
CA ALA A 21 1.43 3.60 -24.86
C ALA A 21 0.11 4.37 -24.67
N ASN A 22 -0.92 4.05 -25.46
CA ASN A 22 -2.25 4.66 -25.34
C ASN A 22 -2.87 4.49 -23.93
N PRO A 23 -2.99 3.26 -23.38
CA PRO A 23 -3.51 3.08 -22.03
C PRO A 23 -2.73 3.83 -20.94
N VAL A 24 -1.40 3.93 -21.06
CA VAL A 24 -0.57 4.61 -20.06
C VAL A 24 -0.64 6.13 -20.19
N PHE A 25 -0.67 6.65 -21.41
CA PHE A 25 -0.77 8.10 -21.65
C PHE A 25 -2.05 8.70 -21.08
N PHE A 26 -3.22 8.14 -21.46
CA PHE A 26 -4.51 8.74 -21.11
C PHE A 26 -4.86 8.64 -19.62
N ARG A 27 -4.28 7.66 -18.88
CA ARG A 27 -4.48 7.49 -17.44
C ARG A 27 -3.53 8.29 -16.55
N THR A 28 -2.49 8.94 -17.09
CA THR A 28 -1.40 9.52 -16.28
C THR A 28 -0.88 10.88 -16.75
N TYR A 29 -0.93 11.20 -18.04
CA TYR A 29 -0.37 12.47 -18.57
C TYR A 29 -1.40 13.36 -19.27
N SER A 30 -2.52 12.78 -19.73
CA SER A 30 -3.66 13.51 -20.30
C SER A 30 -4.54 14.10 -19.20
N ARG A 31 -4.56 15.44 -19.09
CA ARG A 31 -5.49 16.18 -18.22
C ARG A 31 -6.82 16.39 -18.94
N ARG A 32 -7.86 16.82 -18.22
CA ARG A 32 -8.98 17.56 -18.81
C ARG A 32 -8.71 19.06 -18.84
N ASP A 33 -9.13 19.73 -19.91
CA ASP A 33 -9.13 21.20 -19.98
C ASP A 33 -10.34 21.78 -19.21
N ILE A 34 -10.09 22.81 -18.41
CA ILE A 34 -11.10 23.53 -17.61
C ILE A 34 -11.80 24.60 -18.48
N THR A 35 -11.23 24.96 -19.63
CA THR A 35 -11.64 26.10 -20.47
C THR A 35 -12.32 25.74 -21.78
N ALA A 36 -12.33 24.46 -22.19
CA ALA A 36 -13.06 23.98 -23.37
C ALA A 36 -13.61 22.55 -23.17
N ASP A 37 -14.93 22.40 -23.25
CA ASP A 37 -15.70 21.14 -23.39
C ASP A 37 -15.39 19.96 -22.45
N GLN A 38 -14.62 20.16 -21.37
CA GLN A 38 -14.19 19.14 -20.40
C GLN A 38 -13.42 17.94 -20.99
N GLN A 39 -12.94 18.04 -22.23
CA GLN A 39 -12.31 16.91 -22.92
C GLN A 39 -10.86 16.65 -22.43
N ARG A 40 -10.43 15.40 -22.55
CA ARG A 40 -9.04 14.99 -22.31
C ARG A 40 -8.09 15.41 -23.44
N GLU A 41 -6.91 15.89 -23.06
CA GLU A 41 -5.81 16.26 -23.94
C GLU A 41 -5.31 15.07 -24.78
N SER A 42 -5.09 15.26 -26.08
CA SER A 42 -4.33 14.34 -26.92
C SER A 42 -2.84 14.37 -26.61
N TRP A 43 -2.06 13.43 -27.17
CA TRP A 43 -0.60 13.51 -27.15
C TRP A 43 -0.09 14.82 -27.77
N GLN A 44 -0.76 15.27 -28.83
CA GLN A 44 -0.45 16.50 -29.55
C GLN A 44 -0.75 17.74 -28.71
N ASP A 45 -1.79 17.72 -27.88
CA ASP A 45 -2.15 18.80 -26.96
C ASP A 45 -1.18 18.85 -25.77
N VAL A 46 -0.87 17.71 -25.14
CA VAL A 46 0.14 17.62 -24.08
C VAL A 46 1.49 18.12 -24.57
N CYS A 47 1.96 17.67 -25.75
CA CYS A 47 3.18 18.20 -26.38
C CYS A 47 3.11 19.73 -26.54
N SER A 48 1.99 20.26 -27.05
CA SER A 48 1.84 21.69 -27.31
C SER A 48 1.78 22.52 -26.02
N ARG A 49 1.18 21.99 -24.94
CA ARG A 49 1.16 22.60 -23.61
C ARG A 49 2.55 22.56 -22.96
N THR A 50 3.23 21.41 -22.95
CA THR A 50 4.54 21.27 -22.32
C THR A 50 5.61 22.08 -23.03
N LEU A 51 5.57 22.08 -24.37
CA LEU A 51 6.44 22.91 -25.22
C LEU A 51 6.19 24.41 -24.98
N ARG A 52 4.94 24.87 -24.91
CA ARG A 52 4.61 26.26 -24.56
C ARG A 52 5.19 26.65 -23.20
N GLY A 53 5.15 25.73 -22.24
CA GLY A 53 5.82 25.88 -20.95
C GLY A 53 7.34 26.02 -21.09
N LEU A 54 8.00 25.13 -21.85
CA LEU A 54 9.45 25.16 -22.08
C LEU A 54 9.90 26.42 -22.85
N ILE A 55 9.17 26.85 -23.87
CA ILE A 55 9.45 28.10 -24.60
C ILE A 55 9.32 29.31 -23.66
N LYS A 56 8.25 29.39 -22.86
CA LYS A 56 8.02 30.51 -21.93
C LYS A 56 9.06 30.57 -20.80
N LEU A 57 9.41 29.43 -20.21
CA LEU A 57 10.34 29.33 -19.10
C LEU A 57 11.80 29.40 -19.56
N GLY A 58 12.15 28.60 -20.56
CA GLY A 58 13.49 28.43 -21.10
C GLY A 58 13.88 29.43 -22.20
N LYS A 59 12.98 30.30 -22.64
CA LYS A 59 13.24 31.34 -23.66
C LYS A 59 13.83 30.78 -24.97
N LEU A 60 13.44 29.55 -25.32
CA LEU A 60 14.01 28.79 -26.44
C LEU A 60 13.88 29.54 -27.77
N THR A 61 14.92 29.46 -28.62
CA THR A 61 14.86 29.99 -29.99
C THR A 61 13.84 29.21 -30.84
N PRO A 62 13.34 29.74 -31.98
CA PRO A 62 12.44 29.00 -32.86
C PRO A 62 13.00 27.64 -33.32
N GLU A 63 14.32 27.55 -33.53
CA GLU A 63 15.01 26.34 -33.96
C GLU A 63 15.13 25.32 -32.82
N GLN A 64 15.48 25.77 -31.61
CA GLN A 64 15.48 24.95 -30.40
C GLN A 64 14.06 24.43 -30.08
N ALA A 65 13.05 25.30 -30.19
CA ALA A 65 11.66 24.96 -29.99
C ALA A 65 11.18 23.92 -31.02
N ALA A 66 11.47 24.10 -32.30
CA ALA A 66 11.13 23.14 -33.35
C ALA A 66 11.85 21.79 -33.17
N LEU A 67 13.10 21.79 -32.67
CA LEU A 67 13.83 20.55 -32.36
C LEU A 67 13.19 19.80 -31.18
N VAL A 68 12.90 20.51 -30.07
CA VAL A 68 12.23 19.93 -28.89
C VAL A 68 10.83 19.44 -29.27
N GLU A 69 10.06 20.22 -30.03
CA GLU A 69 8.75 19.82 -30.53
C GLU A 69 8.84 18.53 -31.34
N ARG A 70 9.75 18.48 -32.31
CA ARG A 70 9.92 17.32 -33.18
C ARG A 70 10.32 16.08 -32.39
N MET A 71 11.32 16.17 -31.51
CA MET A 71 11.78 15.02 -30.72
C MET A 71 10.79 14.60 -29.63
N GLN A 72 9.95 15.50 -29.11
CA GLN A 72 8.85 15.14 -28.22
C GLN A 72 7.69 14.49 -28.98
N ARG A 73 7.26 15.05 -30.12
CA ARG A 73 6.18 14.46 -30.93
C ARG A 73 6.56 13.09 -31.50
N GLU A 74 7.81 12.91 -31.93
CA GLU A 74 8.41 11.62 -32.34
C GLU A 74 8.72 10.68 -31.14
N LEU A 75 8.44 11.09 -29.88
CA LEU A 75 8.72 10.37 -28.62
C LEU A 75 10.18 9.96 -28.37
N LYS A 76 11.13 10.49 -29.14
CA LYS A 76 12.57 10.23 -29.01
C LYS A 76 13.17 10.91 -27.78
N SER A 77 12.60 12.04 -27.33
CA SER A 77 13.02 12.76 -26.12
C SER A 77 11.82 13.34 -25.39
N LEU A 78 11.60 12.94 -24.13
CA LEU A 78 10.50 13.44 -23.29
C LEU A 78 11.02 14.21 -22.06
N PRO A 79 10.30 15.25 -21.59
CA PRO A 79 10.57 15.85 -20.28
C PRO A 79 10.11 14.93 -19.13
N SER A 80 10.30 15.35 -17.87
CA SER A 80 9.87 14.57 -16.70
C SER A 80 8.38 14.22 -16.74
N GLY A 81 8.00 13.07 -16.18
CA GLY A 81 6.59 12.67 -16.09
C GLY A 81 5.73 13.67 -15.31
N ARG A 82 6.34 14.38 -14.34
CA ARG A 82 5.68 15.48 -13.64
C ARG A 82 5.52 16.72 -14.53
N TRP A 83 6.49 17.07 -15.38
CA TRP A 83 6.36 18.16 -16.36
C TRP A 83 5.32 17.84 -17.44
N LEU A 84 5.20 16.58 -17.89
CA LEU A 84 4.09 16.16 -18.77
C LEU A 84 2.72 16.49 -18.13
N TRP A 85 2.58 16.32 -16.81
CA TRP A 85 1.35 16.62 -16.08
C TRP A 85 1.14 18.12 -15.76
N VAL A 86 2.16 18.87 -15.29
CA VAL A 86 1.98 20.27 -14.82
C VAL A 86 2.55 21.34 -15.74
N GLY A 87 3.53 21.01 -16.57
CA GLY A 87 4.24 21.98 -17.43
C GLY A 87 3.27 22.71 -18.34
N GLY A 88 3.35 24.05 -18.38
CA GLY A 88 2.46 24.89 -19.19
C GLY A 88 1.02 25.04 -18.65
N SER A 89 0.70 24.52 -17.46
CA SER A 89 -0.57 24.79 -16.77
C SER A 89 -0.50 26.06 -15.90
N THR A 90 -1.63 26.73 -15.67
CA THR A 90 -1.70 27.91 -14.79
C THR A 90 -1.32 27.62 -13.32
N TRP A 91 -1.32 26.35 -12.90
CA TRP A 91 -0.88 25.94 -11.57
C TRP A 91 0.62 26.12 -11.38
N ILE A 92 1.43 25.77 -12.39
CA ILE A 92 2.90 25.86 -12.33
C ILE A 92 3.45 27.25 -12.65
N GLU A 93 2.59 28.21 -13.04
CA GLU A 93 3.00 29.61 -13.24
C GLU A 93 3.25 30.36 -11.92
N LYS A 94 2.87 29.75 -10.78
CA LYS A 94 3.10 30.31 -9.45
C LYS A 94 4.35 29.71 -8.80
N SER A 95 5.21 30.56 -8.24
CA SER A 95 6.53 30.14 -7.73
C SER A 95 6.45 29.24 -6.50
N GLU A 96 5.39 29.34 -5.68
CA GLU A 96 5.13 28.44 -4.55
C GLU A 96 4.77 27.00 -4.97
N ASN A 97 4.54 26.75 -6.27
CA ASN A 97 4.27 25.44 -6.84
C ASN A 97 5.44 24.86 -7.66
N PHE A 98 6.54 25.61 -7.89
CA PHE A 98 7.65 25.18 -8.77
C PHE A 98 8.27 23.84 -8.37
N SER A 99 8.34 23.53 -7.07
CA SER A 99 8.80 22.21 -6.58
C SER A 99 7.97 21.05 -7.15
N GLY A 100 6.68 21.27 -7.40
CA GLY A 100 5.76 20.31 -8.01
C GLY A 100 5.93 20.12 -9.53
N ALA A 101 6.91 20.77 -10.18
CA ALA A 101 7.38 20.40 -11.53
C ALA A 101 8.34 19.20 -11.53
N TYR A 102 8.91 18.87 -10.37
CA TYR A 102 9.93 17.85 -10.19
C TYR A 102 9.34 16.59 -9.53
N ASN A 103 9.89 15.41 -9.82
CA ASN A 103 9.36 14.15 -9.26
C ASN A 103 9.74 13.98 -7.78
N CYS A 104 10.96 14.40 -7.43
CA CYS A 104 11.63 14.06 -6.17
C CYS A 104 12.61 15.16 -5.74
N THR A 105 13.04 15.07 -4.49
CA THR A 105 13.94 16.01 -3.80
C THR A 105 14.79 15.30 -2.74
N SER A 106 15.89 15.93 -2.32
CA SER A 106 16.68 15.53 -1.14
C SER A 106 16.97 16.77 -0.28
N THR A 107 16.77 16.65 1.02
CA THR A 107 16.92 17.75 2.00
C THR A 107 17.91 17.38 3.10
N ASN A 108 18.84 18.28 3.43
CA ASN A 108 19.73 18.14 4.57
C ASN A 108 19.06 18.74 5.80
N VAL A 109 18.86 17.94 6.86
CA VAL A 109 18.00 18.32 7.98
C VAL A 109 18.83 19.00 9.08
N LEU A 110 18.85 20.33 9.03
CA LEU A 110 19.65 21.19 9.93
C LEU A 110 18.83 22.16 10.79
N ASP A 111 17.53 22.33 10.51
CA ASP A 111 16.63 23.22 11.25
C ASP A 111 15.15 22.81 11.11
N TRP A 112 14.26 23.40 11.90
CA TRP A 112 12.83 23.10 11.92
C TRP A 112 12.09 23.40 10.60
N ARG A 113 12.57 24.37 9.81
CA ARG A 113 11.99 24.68 8.50
C ARG A 113 12.25 23.55 7.49
N ALA A 114 13.31 22.75 7.66
CA ALA A 114 13.50 21.55 6.83
C ALA A 114 12.38 20.51 7.02
N PHE A 115 11.85 20.35 8.25
CA PHE A 115 10.74 19.44 8.54
C PHE A 115 9.42 19.92 7.93
N GLY A 116 9.08 21.20 8.10
CA GLY A 116 7.92 21.81 7.46
C GLY A 116 7.99 21.72 5.92
N LEU A 117 9.17 21.98 5.36
CA LEU A 117 9.46 21.88 3.93
C LEU A 117 9.23 20.45 3.39
N MET A 118 9.63 19.41 4.11
CA MET A 118 9.37 18.02 3.69
C MET A 118 7.89 17.64 3.72
N MET A 119 7.10 18.18 4.67
CA MET A 119 5.64 18.06 4.65
C MET A 119 5.04 18.76 3.41
N ASP A 120 5.50 19.97 3.09
CA ASP A 120 5.07 20.76 1.94
C ASP A 120 5.28 20.02 0.61
N LEU A 121 6.46 19.43 0.46
CA LEU A 121 6.87 18.65 -0.71
C LEU A 121 6.05 17.36 -0.86
N ALA A 122 5.77 16.66 0.24
CA ALA A 122 4.88 15.51 0.24
C ALA A 122 3.44 15.90 -0.17
N MET A 123 2.93 17.07 0.27
CA MET A 123 1.61 17.57 -0.14
C MET A 123 1.54 17.99 -1.62
N MET A 124 2.68 18.31 -2.26
CA MET A 124 2.80 18.45 -3.72
C MET A 124 3.02 17.11 -4.45
N GLY A 125 2.99 15.98 -3.74
CA GLY A 125 3.26 14.66 -4.28
C GLY A 125 4.69 14.52 -4.83
N CYS A 126 5.66 15.20 -4.24
CA CYS A 126 7.08 15.08 -4.55
C CYS A 126 7.72 14.07 -3.59
N GLY A 127 8.49 13.11 -4.11
CA GLY A 127 9.17 12.10 -3.28
C GLY A 127 10.33 12.71 -2.47
N THR A 128 10.25 12.66 -1.14
CA THR A 128 11.18 13.32 -0.22
C THR A 128 12.27 12.38 0.29
N GLY A 129 13.52 12.61 -0.15
CA GLY A 129 14.72 12.10 0.51
C GLY A 129 15.17 13.06 1.63
N ALA A 130 15.79 12.52 2.68
CA ALA A 130 16.29 13.29 3.82
C ALA A 130 17.65 12.76 4.28
N VAL A 131 18.62 13.66 4.49
CA VAL A 131 19.96 13.34 5.01
C VAL A 131 20.03 13.71 6.49
N LEU A 132 20.23 12.71 7.33
CA LEU A 132 20.05 12.77 8.80
C LEU A 132 21.37 12.54 9.55
N GLU A 133 22.48 13.02 8.99
CA GLU A 133 23.79 12.85 9.59
C GLU A 133 24.06 13.83 10.75
N PRO A 134 24.89 13.44 11.75
CA PRO A 134 25.28 14.30 12.89
C PRO A 134 25.75 15.70 12.49
N LYS A 135 26.47 15.85 11.36
CA LYS A 135 26.95 17.16 10.88
C LYS A 135 25.84 18.14 10.49
N TYR A 136 24.62 17.66 10.25
CA TYR A 136 23.43 18.48 10.02
C TYR A 136 22.50 18.49 11.23
N ILE A 137 22.13 17.32 11.78
CA ILE A 137 21.15 17.28 12.88
C ILE A 137 21.69 17.90 14.18
N ASN A 138 23.01 17.92 14.41
CA ASN A 138 23.61 18.62 15.55
C ASN A 138 23.66 20.15 15.37
N GLN A 139 23.08 20.69 14.29
CA GLN A 139 22.81 22.13 14.15
C GLN A 139 21.43 22.51 14.71
N LEU A 140 20.53 21.54 14.93
CA LEU A 140 19.29 21.76 15.67
C LEU A 140 19.61 22.20 17.11
N PRO A 141 18.89 23.17 17.69
CA PRO A 141 19.11 23.54 19.08
C PRO A 141 18.80 22.35 20.00
N PRO A 142 19.45 22.23 21.17
CA PRO A 142 18.99 21.30 22.20
C PRO A 142 17.55 21.66 22.59
N ILE A 143 16.70 20.67 22.80
CA ILE A 143 15.32 20.90 23.21
C ILE A 143 15.32 21.49 24.62
N ARG A 144 14.58 22.59 24.81
CA ARG A 144 14.55 23.36 26.06
C ARG A 144 13.19 23.30 26.73
N ASN A 145 12.13 23.36 25.92
CA ASN A 145 10.79 23.60 26.39
C ASN A 145 9.98 22.32 26.38
N CYS A 146 9.42 21.94 27.53
CA CYS A 146 8.42 20.88 27.60
C CYS A 146 7.10 21.42 27.04
N LEU A 147 6.63 20.84 25.93
CA LEU A 147 5.39 21.23 25.26
C LEU A 147 4.20 20.46 25.83
N GLN A 148 3.18 21.19 26.27
CA GLN A 148 1.90 20.64 26.73
C GLN A 148 0.84 20.99 25.68
N VAL A 149 0.57 20.04 24.77
CA VAL A 149 -0.37 20.23 23.65
C VAL A 149 -1.80 19.98 24.10
N THR A 150 -2.71 20.81 23.62
CA THR A 150 -4.17 20.72 23.81
C THR A 150 -4.86 21.04 22.49
N MET A 151 -5.91 20.29 22.14
CA MET A 151 -6.69 20.51 20.92
C MET A 151 -7.92 21.38 21.20
N GLN A 152 -8.26 22.25 20.25
CA GLN A 152 -9.44 23.11 20.25
C GLN A 152 -10.11 23.05 18.86
N GLY A 153 -11.44 23.17 18.83
CA GLY A 153 -12.20 23.18 17.57
C GLY A 153 -12.29 21.83 16.86
N GLU A 154 -13.39 21.59 16.16
CA GLU A 154 -13.56 20.39 15.32
C GLU A 154 -13.31 20.72 13.85
N ILE A 155 -12.70 19.79 13.12
CA ILE A 155 -12.44 19.92 11.68
C ILE A 155 -13.76 20.20 10.94
N GLY A 156 -13.78 21.26 10.13
CA GLY A 156 -14.96 21.67 9.37
C GLY A 156 -15.97 22.54 10.13
N THR A 157 -15.70 22.91 11.40
CA THR A 157 -16.56 23.81 12.20
C THR A 157 -16.79 25.14 11.48
N THR A 158 -15.75 25.73 10.89
CA THR A 158 -15.85 27.00 10.18
C THR A 158 -16.42 26.78 8.77
N PRO A 159 -17.53 27.47 8.39
CA PRO A 159 -18.10 27.41 7.05
C PRO A 159 -17.09 27.80 5.97
N ALA A 160 -17.15 27.17 4.80
CA ALA A 160 -16.14 27.28 3.74
C ALA A 160 -15.86 28.73 3.23
N SER A 161 -16.78 29.67 3.45
CA SER A 161 -16.60 31.10 3.12
C SER A 161 -15.91 31.93 4.22
N LEU A 162 -15.61 31.34 5.37
CA LEU A 162 -15.05 32.00 6.57
C LEU A 162 -13.73 31.37 7.05
N ARG A 163 -13.34 30.21 6.52
CA ARG A 163 -12.07 29.54 6.87
C ARG A 163 -10.88 30.41 6.47
N ARG A 164 -9.90 30.59 7.36
CA ARG A 164 -8.59 31.15 6.99
C ARG A 164 -7.85 30.14 6.12
N GLU A 165 -7.19 30.59 5.04
CA GLU A 165 -6.25 29.72 4.31
C GLU A 165 -4.89 29.62 5.03
N GLN A 166 -4.51 30.57 5.89
CA GLN A 166 -3.21 30.64 6.56
C GLN A 166 -3.31 30.43 8.07
N THR A 167 -2.23 29.93 8.67
CA THR A 167 -2.15 29.65 10.12
C THR A 167 -1.76 30.89 10.91
N GLU A 168 -2.56 31.23 11.92
CA GLU A 168 -2.32 32.35 12.84
C GLU A 168 -1.74 31.84 14.18
N VAL A 169 -0.77 32.56 14.75
CA VAL A 169 -0.09 32.16 16.00
C VAL A 169 -0.11 33.31 17.01
N THR A 170 -0.77 33.10 18.15
CA THR A 170 -0.86 34.06 19.26
C THR A 170 -0.04 33.57 20.45
N ILE A 171 0.72 34.45 21.11
CA ILE A 171 1.57 34.12 22.26
C ILE A 171 1.26 35.06 23.42
N ASN A 172 0.88 34.52 24.57
CA ASN A 172 0.51 35.22 25.80
C ASN A 172 1.26 34.61 26.99
N GLY A 173 2.43 35.14 27.34
CA GLY A 173 3.34 34.49 28.29
C GLY A 173 3.73 33.09 27.80
N ASN A 174 3.68 32.08 28.68
CA ASN A 174 3.96 30.69 28.32
C ASN A 174 2.77 29.96 27.66
N GLN A 175 1.71 30.68 27.23
CA GLN A 175 0.61 30.11 26.46
C GLN A 175 0.70 30.53 24.99
N VAL A 176 0.52 29.57 24.09
CA VAL A 176 0.54 29.74 22.64
C VAL A 176 -0.72 29.15 22.03
N THR A 177 -1.35 29.85 21.09
CA THR A 177 -2.48 29.33 20.30
C THR A 177 -2.11 29.35 18.83
N ILE A 178 -2.23 28.20 18.16
CA ILE A 178 -1.97 27.99 16.74
C ILE A 178 -3.32 27.69 16.06
N GLN A 179 -3.90 28.66 15.35
CA GLN A 179 -5.13 28.47 14.57
C GLN A 179 -4.76 27.98 13.16
N VAL A 180 -5.12 26.75 12.82
CA VAL A 180 -4.60 26.04 11.64
C VAL A 180 -5.39 26.38 10.39
N GLY A 181 -4.74 26.98 9.39
CA GLY A 181 -5.36 27.39 8.14
C GLY A 181 -5.65 26.25 7.15
N ASP A 182 -6.71 26.42 6.36
CA ASP A 182 -7.24 25.48 5.37
C ASP A 182 -6.43 25.42 4.05
N SER A 183 -5.10 25.38 4.15
CA SER A 183 -4.21 25.20 2.99
C SER A 183 -2.98 24.36 3.33
N ARG A 184 -2.29 23.91 2.27
CA ARG A 184 -0.96 23.29 2.34
C ARG A 184 0.00 24.11 3.22
N GLN A 185 0.07 25.42 2.98
CA GLN A 185 0.91 26.34 3.74
C GLN A 185 0.46 26.50 5.19
N GLY A 186 -0.86 26.45 5.45
CA GLY A 186 -1.43 26.46 6.80
C GLY A 186 -0.93 25.27 7.63
N TRP A 187 -1.11 24.05 7.12
CA TRP A 187 -0.68 22.80 7.80
C TRP A 187 0.84 22.74 8.00
N VAL A 188 1.60 23.16 6.98
CA VAL A 188 3.07 23.24 7.04
C VAL A 188 3.51 24.20 8.15
N LYS A 189 2.89 25.39 8.26
CA LYS A 189 3.27 26.37 9.29
C LYS A 189 2.82 25.96 10.68
N SER A 190 1.67 25.30 10.86
CA SER A 190 1.26 24.81 12.18
C SER A 190 2.18 23.69 12.68
N TYR A 191 2.52 22.73 11.80
CA TYR A 191 3.48 21.68 12.11
C TYR A 191 4.87 22.25 12.46
N GLN A 192 5.43 23.10 11.60
CA GLN A 192 6.73 23.74 11.84
C GLN A 192 6.74 24.55 13.14
N THR A 193 5.66 25.28 13.45
CA THR A 193 5.60 26.11 14.67
C THR A 193 5.61 25.27 15.94
N LEU A 194 4.98 24.09 15.96
CA LEU A 194 5.08 23.20 17.11
C LEU A 194 6.55 22.81 17.36
N LEU A 195 7.31 22.49 16.31
CA LEU A 195 8.72 22.15 16.44
C LEU A 195 9.55 23.36 16.94
N GLU A 196 9.33 24.54 16.36
CA GLU A 196 10.00 25.80 16.75
C GLU A 196 9.85 26.09 18.26
N LEU A 197 8.64 25.91 18.81
CA LEU A 197 8.33 26.15 20.22
C LEU A 197 9.13 25.29 21.19
N SER A 198 9.60 24.10 20.79
CA SER A 198 10.40 23.21 21.65
C SER A 198 11.80 23.78 22.00
N THR A 199 12.27 24.75 21.22
CA THR A 199 13.61 25.36 21.32
C THR A 199 13.60 26.87 21.56
N ASP A 200 12.42 27.51 21.53
CA ASP A 200 12.25 28.95 21.59
C ASP A 200 12.71 29.54 22.95
N GLU A 201 13.72 30.41 22.91
CA GLU A 201 14.36 30.96 24.11
C GLU A 201 13.48 31.93 24.92
N ARG A 202 12.31 32.33 24.40
CA ARG A 202 11.37 33.23 25.08
C ARG A 202 10.67 32.59 26.28
N PHE A 203 10.72 31.26 26.39
CA PHE A 203 10.10 30.50 27.46
C PHE A 203 11.16 29.98 28.43
N THR A 204 10.84 30.00 29.73
CA THR A 204 11.69 29.53 30.83
C THR A 204 11.22 28.22 31.47
N ASP A 205 9.99 27.80 31.15
CA ASP A 205 9.26 26.71 31.79
C ASP A 205 8.43 25.95 30.73
N SER A 206 7.51 25.08 31.16
CA SER A 206 6.60 24.39 30.22
C SER A 206 5.72 25.36 29.42
N VAL A 207 5.55 25.08 28.14
CA VAL A 207 4.75 25.88 27.19
C VAL A 207 3.40 25.20 26.97
N GLN A 208 2.32 25.93 27.22
CA GLN A 208 0.95 25.49 26.94
C GLN A 208 0.63 25.79 25.48
N VAL A 209 0.40 24.76 24.66
CA VAL A 209 0.15 24.91 23.22
C VAL A 209 -1.28 24.48 22.91
N VAL A 210 -2.10 25.43 22.47
CA VAL A 210 -3.47 25.19 21.98
C VAL A 210 -3.45 25.12 20.46
N ILE A 211 -3.88 24.00 19.87
CA ILE A 211 -4.02 23.84 18.42
C ILE A 211 -5.51 23.94 18.06
N ASP A 212 -5.90 24.97 17.32
CA ASP A 212 -7.29 25.15 16.86
C ASP A 212 -7.44 24.65 15.41
N LEU A 213 -8.28 23.63 15.19
CA LEU A 213 -8.52 23.01 13.88
C LEU A 213 -9.83 23.45 13.21
N SER A 214 -10.57 24.41 13.78
CA SER A 214 -11.92 24.80 13.32
C SER A 214 -11.99 25.14 11.83
N ASP A 215 -10.93 25.74 11.29
CA ASP A 215 -10.88 26.22 9.90
C ASP A 215 -10.55 25.12 8.88
N VAL A 216 -9.99 23.97 9.27
CA VAL A 216 -9.57 22.92 8.31
C VAL A 216 -10.78 22.25 7.66
N ARG A 217 -10.78 22.10 6.32
CA ARG A 217 -11.87 21.45 5.57
C ARG A 217 -12.09 19.97 5.97
N PRO A 218 -13.33 19.45 5.93
CA PRO A 218 -13.61 18.04 6.18
C PRO A 218 -13.11 17.13 5.03
N ALA A 219 -13.13 15.82 5.29
CA ALA A 219 -12.79 14.82 4.28
C ALA A 219 -13.76 14.85 3.08
N GLY A 220 -13.26 14.47 1.89
CA GLY A 220 -14.03 14.39 0.65
C GLY A 220 -14.17 15.70 -0.13
N GLU A 221 -13.82 16.86 0.44
CA GLU A 221 -13.87 18.14 -0.27
C GLU A 221 -12.79 18.22 -1.38
N LYS A 222 -13.15 18.70 -2.57
CA LYS A 222 -12.25 18.74 -3.74
C LYS A 222 -11.05 19.67 -3.54
N LEU A 223 -9.86 19.18 -3.92
CA LEU A 223 -8.62 19.93 -3.88
C LEU A 223 -8.41 20.71 -5.19
N LYS A 224 -8.13 22.02 -5.09
CA LYS A 224 -8.04 22.96 -6.23
C LYS A 224 -6.78 22.79 -7.12
N GLY A 225 -6.06 21.66 -7.07
CA GLY A 225 -4.81 21.49 -7.83
C GLY A 225 -4.22 20.08 -7.88
N PHE A 226 -3.91 19.47 -6.73
CA PHE A 226 -3.28 18.14 -6.63
C PHE A 226 -4.01 17.28 -5.58
N GLY A 227 -3.88 15.95 -5.63
CA GLY A 227 -4.46 15.00 -4.65
C GLY A 227 -5.95 14.66 -4.82
N GLY A 228 -6.72 15.44 -5.58
CA GLY A 228 -8.12 15.15 -5.90
C GLY A 228 -9.11 15.60 -4.80
N VAL A 229 -9.06 14.98 -3.63
CA VAL A 229 -9.96 15.26 -2.48
C VAL A 229 -9.21 15.16 -1.14
N ALA A 230 -9.64 15.94 -0.14
CA ALA A 230 -8.98 16.03 1.16
C ALA A 230 -9.33 14.86 2.12
N ASN A 231 -8.43 14.56 3.05
CA ASN A 231 -8.70 13.75 4.25
C ASN A 231 -7.82 14.23 5.43
N PRO A 232 -8.28 15.17 6.28
CA PRO A 232 -7.46 15.78 7.34
C PRO A 232 -7.28 14.90 8.59
N ILE A 233 -7.78 13.67 8.63
CA ILE A 233 -8.18 13.03 9.89
C ILE A 233 -6.99 12.67 10.80
N ARG A 234 -5.79 12.48 10.24
CA ARG A 234 -4.56 12.20 11.02
C ARG A 234 -3.87 13.45 11.58
N LEU A 235 -4.33 14.66 11.21
CA LEU A 235 -3.74 15.95 11.59
C LEU A 235 -3.80 16.25 13.10
N PRO A 236 -4.87 15.94 13.88
CA PRO A 236 -4.89 16.23 15.32
C PRO A 236 -3.78 15.49 16.07
N GLY A 237 -3.66 14.18 15.85
CA GLY A 237 -2.66 13.35 16.54
C GLY A 237 -1.21 13.58 16.09
N LEU A 238 -0.97 14.31 14.99
CA LEU A 238 0.38 14.72 14.59
C LEU A 238 1.04 15.56 15.69
N TYR A 239 0.31 16.55 16.21
CA TYR A 239 0.86 17.50 17.19
C TYR A 239 1.25 16.82 18.51
N GLU A 240 0.40 15.90 19.00
CA GLU A 240 0.65 15.16 20.24
C GLU A 240 1.87 14.24 20.12
N ARG A 241 2.00 13.49 19.02
CA ARG A 241 3.13 12.56 18.81
C ARG A 241 4.45 13.30 18.59
N CYS A 242 4.44 14.40 17.83
CA CYS A 242 5.61 15.27 17.69
C CYS A 242 6.04 15.88 19.03
N ALA A 243 5.10 16.41 19.84
CA ALA A 243 5.41 16.92 21.17
C ALA A 243 5.97 15.83 22.11
N HIS A 244 5.46 14.60 22.03
CA HIS A 244 5.98 13.46 22.80
C HIS A 244 7.44 13.12 22.43
N ILE A 245 7.78 13.09 21.14
CA ILE A 245 9.16 12.87 20.65
C ILE A 245 10.08 14.00 21.13
N LEU A 246 9.68 15.26 21.00
CA LEU A 246 10.46 16.42 21.44
C LEU A 246 10.68 16.43 22.96
N ASN A 247 9.63 16.13 23.74
CA ASN A 247 9.71 16.12 25.21
C ASN A 247 10.67 15.05 25.75
N LYS A 248 10.87 13.92 25.04
CA LYS A 248 11.91 12.91 25.36
C LYS A 248 13.34 13.40 25.17
N ALA A 249 13.55 14.56 24.56
CA ALA A 249 14.85 15.15 24.28
C ALA A 249 15.15 16.45 25.04
N VAL A 250 14.29 16.89 25.97
CA VAL A 250 14.54 18.08 26.81
C VAL A 250 15.90 17.97 27.52
N GLY A 251 16.75 18.98 27.35
CA GLY A 251 18.12 19.05 27.85
C GLY A 251 19.19 18.51 26.88
N ARG A 252 18.83 17.97 25.71
CA ARG A 252 19.75 17.44 24.69
C ARG A 252 19.30 17.75 23.27
N GLN A 253 20.14 17.42 22.28
CA GLN A 253 19.76 17.44 20.86
C GLN A 253 19.00 16.16 20.47
N LEU A 254 18.30 16.21 19.33
CA LEU A 254 17.65 15.05 18.73
C LEU A 254 18.67 14.09 18.11
N THR A 255 18.34 12.81 18.13
CA THR A 255 19.03 11.75 17.39
C THR A 255 18.54 11.66 15.94
N SER A 256 19.30 10.98 15.09
CA SER A 256 18.93 10.66 13.70
C SER A 256 17.58 9.94 13.60
N VAL A 257 17.33 9.00 14.52
CA VAL A 257 16.06 8.24 14.60
C VAL A 257 14.90 9.15 14.98
N GLU A 258 15.05 10.02 16.00
CA GLU A 258 14.00 10.99 16.37
C GLU A 258 13.71 11.97 15.23
N CYS A 259 14.73 12.35 14.46
CA CYS A 259 14.56 13.12 13.23
C CYS A 259 13.78 12.33 12.15
N CYS A 260 14.05 11.03 11.94
CA CYS A 260 13.18 10.21 11.07
C CYS A 260 11.73 10.25 11.54
N LEU A 261 11.47 9.96 12.82
CA LEU A 261 10.12 9.86 13.38
C LEU A 261 9.29 11.14 13.15
N LEU A 262 9.87 12.33 13.36
CA LEU A 262 9.18 13.59 13.10
C LEU A 262 8.83 13.78 11.61
N ILE A 263 9.74 13.43 10.70
CA ILE A 263 9.50 13.52 9.24
C ILE A 263 8.45 12.49 8.82
N ASP A 264 8.53 11.28 9.37
CA ASP A 264 7.69 10.15 9.00
C ASP A 264 6.28 10.22 9.61
N GLU A 265 6.11 10.90 10.76
CA GLU A 265 4.82 11.32 11.28
C GLU A 265 4.12 12.32 10.35
N ALA A 266 4.84 13.35 9.90
CA ALA A 266 4.30 14.31 8.93
C ALA A 266 4.00 13.62 7.59
N ALA A 267 4.85 12.69 7.13
CA ALA A 267 4.59 11.87 5.94
C ALA A 267 3.37 10.97 6.13
N ALA A 268 3.22 10.27 7.26
CA ALA A 268 2.04 9.46 7.57
C ALA A 268 0.76 10.32 7.63
N CYS A 269 0.86 11.55 8.15
CA CYS A 269 -0.22 12.53 8.15
C CYS A 269 -0.61 13.00 6.74
N VAL A 270 0.33 13.12 5.79
CA VAL A 270 0.05 13.51 4.39
C VAL A 270 -0.36 12.33 3.50
N VAL A 271 0.16 11.13 3.77
CA VAL A 271 -0.22 9.86 3.11
C VAL A 271 -1.59 9.36 3.60
N ALA A 272 -2.08 9.84 4.74
CA ALA A 272 -3.49 9.78 5.13
C ALA A 272 -4.28 11.05 4.76
N GLY A 273 -3.57 12.19 4.66
CA GLY A 273 -4.00 13.48 4.10
C GLY A 273 -4.66 13.36 2.73
N ASN A 274 -4.15 12.43 1.94
CA ASN A 274 -4.80 11.79 0.81
C ASN A 274 -5.36 10.43 1.28
N ILE A 275 -6.59 10.08 0.88
CA ILE A 275 -7.42 9.08 1.59
C ILE A 275 -6.72 7.72 1.84
N ARG A 276 -6.49 7.37 3.13
CA ARG A 276 -6.04 6.04 3.60
C ARG A 276 -7.16 5.00 3.74
N ARG A 277 -6.75 3.74 3.84
CA ARG A 277 -7.57 2.51 3.79
C ARG A 277 -8.02 2.08 5.19
N CYS A 278 -9.31 2.09 5.55
CA CYS A 278 -9.74 1.91 6.96
C CYS A 278 -10.90 0.91 7.19
N LEU A 279 -11.05 0.41 8.42
CA LEU A 279 -12.10 -0.49 8.94
C LEU A 279 -12.93 0.22 10.05
N PRO A 280 -14.19 -0.16 10.34
CA PRO A 280 -14.96 0.47 11.41
C PRO A 280 -14.55 0.01 12.81
N GLU A 281 -14.78 0.85 13.81
CA GLU A 281 -14.41 0.67 15.22
C GLU A 281 -14.83 -0.66 15.88
N ASP A 282 -15.94 -1.24 15.44
CA ASP A 282 -16.55 -2.45 15.99
C ASP A 282 -16.23 -3.73 15.22
N ALA A 283 -15.43 -3.64 14.14
CA ALA A 283 -14.97 -4.81 13.39
C ALA A 283 -14.11 -5.72 14.28
N LEU A 284 -14.43 -7.00 14.31
CA LEU A 284 -13.86 -7.96 15.25
C LEU A 284 -12.62 -8.61 14.66
N VAL A 285 -11.45 -8.11 15.06
CA VAL A 285 -10.16 -8.65 14.65
C VAL A 285 -9.96 -10.02 15.29
N HIS A 286 -9.43 -10.97 14.51
CA HIS A 286 -9.12 -12.32 14.96
C HIS A 286 -7.81 -12.29 15.75
N THR A 287 -7.85 -12.43 17.08
CA THR A 287 -6.68 -12.43 17.97
C THR A 287 -6.43 -13.77 18.64
N SER A 288 -5.24 -13.96 19.23
CA SER A 288 -5.01 -15.11 20.12
C SER A 288 -5.93 -15.06 21.35
N LYS A 289 -6.27 -13.85 21.81
CA LYS A 289 -7.25 -13.56 22.87
C LYS A 289 -8.71 -13.72 22.42
N GLY A 290 -8.97 -14.36 21.28
CA GLY A 290 -10.30 -14.49 20.68
C GLY A 290 -10.65 -13.29 19.82
N LEU A 291 -11.90 -12.84 19.87
CA LEU A 291 -12.38 -11.70 19.08
C LEU A 291 -12.23 -10.40 19.85
N VAL A 292 -11.60 -9.40 19.22
CA VAL A 292 -11.39 -8.08 19.82
C VAL A 292 -11.80 -7.00 18.81
N PRO A 293 -12.69 -6.05 19.16
CA PRO A 293 -12.98 -4.91 18.30
C PRO A 293 -11.71 -4.15 17.93
N ILE A 294 -11.55 -3.69 16.68
CA ILE A 294 -10.33 -2.99 16.26
C ILE A 294 -10.04 -1.72 17.08
N ARG A 295 -11.06 -1.04 17.60
CA ARG A 295 -10.90 0.06 18.57
C ARG A 295 -10.37 -0.38 19.94
N ASP A 296 -10.52 -1.65 20.29
CA ASP A 296 -10.10 -2.25 21.57
C ASP A 296 -8.77 -3.02 21.46
N VAL A 297 -8.40 -3.46 20.24
CA VAL A 297 -7.10 -4.05 19.91
C VAL A 297 -5.97 -3.10 20.31
N GLN A 298 -4.90 -3.64 20.87
CA GLN A 298 -3.73 -2.89 21.31
C GLN A 298 -2.48 -3.31 20.53
N VAL A 299 -1.49 -2.43 20.50
CA VAL A 299 -0.13 -2.82 20.09
C VAL A 299 0.38 -3.89 21.06
N GLY A 300 0.88 -4.99 20.52
CA GLY A 300 1.25 -6.17 21.29
C GLY A 300 0.21 -7.30 21.28
N ASP A 301 -0.99 -7.10 20.73
CA ASP A 301 -1.97 -8.18 20.55
C ASP A 301 -1.63 -9.05 19.34
N LEU A 302 -1.44 -10.37 19.53
CA LEU A 302 -1.40 -11.33 18.42
C LEU A 302 -2.70 -11.30 17.62
N VAL A 303 -2.61 -11.09 16.30
CA VAL A 303 -3.69 -11.31 15.33
C VAL A 303 -3.38 -12.43 14.36
N GLN A 304 -4.42 -13.06 13.84
CA GLN A 304 -4.29 -14.11 12.85
C GLN A 304 -3.92 -13.49 11.49
N THR A 305 -2.97 -14.11 10.80
CA THR A 305 -2.62 -13.86 9.39
C THR A 305 -2.45 -15.21 8.68
N PRO A 306 -2.25 -15.24 7.34
CA PRO A 306 -1.95 -16.47 6.61
C PRO A 306 -0.63 -17.14 7.06
N LEU A 307 0.29 -16.37 7.66
CA LEU A 307 1.58 -16.86 8.17
C LEU A 307 1.49 -17.39 9.61
N GLY A 308 0.27 -17.53 10.15
CA GLY A 308 0.00 -17.86 11.55
C GLY A 308 -0.34 -16.62 12.37
N PHE A 309 -0.12 -16.67 13.68
CA PHE A 309 -0.27 -15.49 14.52
C PHE A 309 0.93 -14.52 14.32
N ARG A 310 0.62 -13.22 14.19
CA ARG A 310 1.54 -12.07 14.09
C ARG A 310 0.89 -10.91 14.83
N ARG A 311 1.61 -10.07 15.55
CA ARG A 311 0.94 -9.03 16.36
C ARG A 311 0.50 -7.85 15.54
N VAL A 312 -0.44 -7.12 16.13
CA VAL A 312 -0.72 -5.72 15.87
C VAL A 312 0.35 -4.89 16.52
N VAL A 313 0.80 -3.91 15.77
CA VAL A 313 2.09 -3.27 16.06
C VAL A 313 2.02 -1.76 16.09
N SER A 314 1.09 -1.25 15.30
CA SER A 314 0.70 0.13 15.26
C SER A 314 -0.77 0.13 14.93
N LYS A 315 -1.47 1.09 15.53
CA LYS A 315 -2.91 1.22 15.40
C LYS A 315 -3.19 2.67 15.08
N PHE A 316 -3.81 2.85 13.94
CA PHE A 316 -4.18 4.14 13.43
C PHE A 316 -5.64 4.34 13.79
N ASP A 317 -5.92 5.26 14.70
CA ASP A 317 -7.20 5.96 14.61
C ASP A 317 -7.18 6.76 13.29
N GLN A 318 -8.25 6.61 12.52
CA GLN A 318 -8.49 7.18 11.20
C GLN A 318 -9.85 7.90 11.15
N GLY A 319 -10.44 8.21 12.31
CA GLY A 319 -11.65 9.01 12.53
C GLY A 319 -12.91 8.57 11.77
N TYR A 320 -13.95 9.41 11.79
CA TYR A 320 -15.22 9.11 11.15
C TYR A 320 -15.13 9.13 9.62
N GLN A 321 -15.53 8.02 8.99
CA GLN A 321 -15.56 7.86 7.53
C GLN A 321 -16.79 7.04 7.11
N ASP A 322 -17.15 7.09 5.83
CA ASP A 322 -18.21 6.25 5.25
C ASP A 322 -17.70 4.81 5.10
N VAL A 323 -18.29 3.90 5.87
CA VAL A 323 -17.94 2.47 5.90
C VAL A 323 -19.08 1.65 5.33
N TYR A 324 -18.81 0.91 4.27
CA TYR A 324 -19.82 0.19 3.50
C TYR A 324 -19.84 -1.29 3.91
N GLU A 325 -21.03 -1.88 4.09
CA GLU A 325 -21.16 -3.34 4.19
C GLU A 325 -20.88 -3.98 2.83
N ILE A 326 -20.04 -5.01 2.82
CA ILE A 326 -19.92 -5.93 1.69
C ILE A 326 -21.02 -6.97 1.90
N GLU A 327 -22.02 -7.00 1.03
CA GLU A 327 -23.03 -8.06 1.09
C GLU A 327 -22.40 -9.37 0.61
N THR A 328 -22.74 -10.52 1.21
CA THR A 328 -22.18 -11.82 0.78
C THR A 328 -23.18 -12.99 0.93
N ASN A 329 -22.78 -14.20 0.52
CA ASN A 329 -23.45 -15.48 0.83
C ASN A 329 -23.04 -16.09 2.18
N ALA A 330 -22.22 -15.39 2.97
CA ALA A 330 -21.89 -15.67 4.37
C ALA A 330 -22.39 -14.53 5.27
N THR A 331 -21.49 -13.67 5.76
CA THR A 331 -21.74 -12.51 6.63
C THR A 331 -21.52 -11.19 5.89
N ALA A 332 -21.80 -10.04 6.53
CA ALA A 332 -21.53 -8.73 5.93
C ALA A 332 -20.38 -8.01 6.65
N PRO A 333 -19.11 -8.21 6.23
CA PRO A 333 -17.98 -7.42 6.73
C PRO A 333 -18.07 -5.95 6.24
N ARG A 334 -17.31 -5.05 6.88
CA ARG A 334 -17.34 -3.60 6.61
C ARG A 334 -15.93 -3.00 6.47
N ALA A 335 -15.75 -2.08 5.52
CA ALA A 335 -14.55 -1.21 5.44
C ALA A 335 -14.84 0.09 4.64
N THR A 336 -13.87 1.00 4.51
CA THR A 336 -13.96 2.16 3.61
C THR A 336 -13.76 1.74 2.14
N LEU A 337 -14.30 2.52 1.20
CA LEU A 337 -14.30 2.20 -0.24
C LEU A 337 -12.90 1.92 -0.86
N ASN A 338 -11.83 2.49 -0.31
CA ASN A 338 -10.45 2.28 -0.76
C ASN A 338 -9.69 1.18 0.03
N HIS A 339 -10.30 0.62 1.08
CA HIS A 339 -9.68 -0.41 1.90
C HIS A 339 -9.69 -1.77 1.19
N ARG A 340 -8.58 -2.52 1.33
CA ARG A 340 -8.34 -3.72 0.54
C ARG A 340 -8.88 -4.97 1.24
N GLN A 341 -9.49 -5.87 0.49
CA GLN A 341 -9.89 -7.20 0.96
C GLN A 341 -9.21 -8.29 0.11
N ALA A 342 -8.80 -9.39 0.74
CA ALA A 342 -8.25 -10.55 0.05
C ALA A 342 -9.36 -11.40 -0.55
N VAL A 343 -9.25 -11.65 -1.84
CA VAL A 343 -10.16 -12.48 -2.61
C VAL A 343 -9.43 -13.78 -3.02
N TRP A 344 -10.12 -14.89 -3.31
CA TRP A 344 -9.53 -16.21 -3.61
C TRP A 344 -9.25 -16.48 -5.11
N ALA A 345 -7.99 -16.74 -5.50
CA ALA A 345 -7.53 -16.61 -6.89
C ALA A 345 -7.80 -17.76 -7.82
N ASP A 346 -7.51 -18.97 -7.39
CA ASP A 346 -7.41 -20.11 -8.27
C ASP A 346 -7.59 -21.40 -7.48
N ALA A 347 -7.78 -22.48 -8.22
CA ALA A 347 -7.77 -23.84 -7.72
C ALA A 347 -6.40 -24.30 -7.14
N LYS A 348 -5.48 -23.37 -6.85
CA LYS A 348 -4.18 -23.57 -6.19
C LYS A 348 -4.03 -22.76 -4.89
N GLY A 349 -5.02 -21.93 -4.54
CA GLY A 349 -5.08 -21.22 -3.26
C GLY A 349 -4.55 -19.78 -3.25
N THR A 350 -4.08 -19.23 -4.38
CA THR A 350 -3.44 -17.89 -4.37
C THR A 350 -4.42 -16.79 -3.91
N ILE A 351 -3.93 -15.70 -3.32
CA ILE A 351 -4.74 -14.52 -2.96
C ILE A 351 -4.35 -13.30 -3.81
N ARG A 352 -5.24 -12.31 -3.90
CA ARG A 352 -4.94 -10.95 -4.39
C ARG A 352 -6.02 -9.99 -3.89
N TRP A 353 -5.64 -8.72 -3.86
CA TRP A 353 -6.33 -7.64 -3.17
C TRP A 353 -7.26 -6.84 -4.11
N LYS A 354 -8.48 -6.55 -3.65
CA LYS A 354 -9.38 -5.55 -4.26
C LYS A 354 -9.71 -4.47 -3.24
N GLN A 355 -9.79 -3.21 -3.63
CA GLN A 355 -10.42 -2.18 -2.78
C GLN A 355 -11.92 -2.48 -2.62
N LEU A 356 -12.60 -1.93 -1.61
CA LEU A 356 -14.00 -2.27 -1.36
C LEU A 356 -14.95 -1.72 -2.44
N ALA A 357 -14.65 -0.55 -3.02
CA ALA A 357 -15.26 -0.04 -4.27
C ALA A 357 -14.89 -0.85 -5.52
N GLU A 358 -14.02 -1.85 -5.37
CA GLU A 358 -13.62 -2.84 -6.35
C GLU A 358 -14.12 -4.25 -5.95
N LEU A 359 -15.16 -4.40 -5.12
CA LEU A 359 -15.84 -5.69 -4.89
C LEU A 359 -17.20 -5.73 -5.61
N ALA A 360 -17.53 -6.84 -6.26
CA ALA A 360 -18.84 -7.04 -6.91
C ALA A 360 -19.34 -8.50 -6.85
N GLU A 361 -20.53 -8.77 -7.40
CA GLU A 361 -21.44 -9.93 -7.15
C GLU A 361 -20.86 -11.34 -7.40
N GLY A 362 -19.89 -11.71 -6.58
CA GLY A 362 -19.31 -13.03 -6.46
C GLY A 362 -17.81 -13.08 -6.62
N ASP A 363 -17.11 -11.97 -6.40
CA ASP A 363 -15.77 -12.07 -5.79
C ASP A 363 -15.84 -12.99 -4.56
N ARG A 364 -14.80 -13.79 -4.31
CA ARG A 364 -14.75 -14.69 -3.14
C ARG A 364 -13.81 -14.20 -2.06
N LEU A 365 -14.33 -13.55 -1.02
CA LEU A 365 -13.52 -13.13 0.13
C LEU A 365 -12.94 -14.35 0.86
N MET A 366 -11.68 -14.26 1.28
CA MET A 366 -11.01 -15.30 2.08
C MET A 366 -11.50 -15.24 3.53
N HIS A 367 -12.35 -16.17 3.96
CA HIS A 367 -12.81 -16.28 5.34
C HIS A 367 -12.06 -17.37 6.10
N SER A 368 -11.47 -17.02 7.25
CA SER A 368 -10.60 -17.92 8.00
C SER A 368 -11.24 -19.26 8.41
N THR A 369 -10.44 -20.33 8.31
CA THR A 369 -10.67 -21.69 8.81
C THR A 369 -10.06 -21.94 10.19
N GLN A 370 -9.31 -20.98 10.75
CA GLN A 370 -8.54 -21.20 11.96
C GLN A 370 -9.42 -21.12 13.22
N VAL A 371 -9.16 -22.01 14.18
CA VAL A 371 -9.78 -21.95 15.51
C VAL A 371 -8.93 -21.00 16.35
N LEU A 372 -9.47 -19.83 16.70
CA LEU A 372 -8.79 -18.92 17.62
C LEU A 372 -8.82 -19.55 19.03
N PRO A 373 -7.69 -19.64 19.77
CA PRO A 373 -7.66 -20.30 21.06
C PRO A 373 -8.50 -19.56 22.12
N GLY A 374 -8.40 -18.23 22.16
CA GLY A 374 -9.07 -17.42 23.17
C GLY A 374 -8.36 -17.46 24.52
N THR A 375 -9.00 -16.86 25.53
CA THR A 375 -8.49 -16.77 26.90
C THR A 375 -9.48 -17.30 27.91
N VAL A 376 -9.00 -17.69 29.09
CA VAL A 376 -9.87 -17.91 30.24
C VAL A 376 -10.48 -16.56 30.63
N THR A 377 -11.80 -16.48 30.60
CA THR A 377 -12.58 -15.29 30.92
C THR A 377 -13.54 -15.60 32.06
N HIS A 378 -13.93 -14.58 32.82
CA HIS A 378 -14.80 -14.73 33.98
C HIS A 378 -16.10 -13.94 33.82
N LEU A 379 -17.11 -14.33 34.61
CA LEU A 379 -18.31 -13.52 34.79
C LEU A 379 -17.99 -12.20 35.51
N PRO A 380 -18.69 -11.09 35.20
CA PRO A 380 -18.69 -9.88 36.02
C PRO A 380 -19.00 -10.17 37.51
N GLN A 381 -18.43 -9.37 38.41
CA GLN A 381 -18.77 -9.48 39.84
C GLN A 381 -20.15 -8.88 40.14
N ASP A 382 -20.76 -9.32 41.24
CA ASP A 382 -22.11 -8.92 41.65
C ASP A 382 -22.08 -7.74 42.64
N ASP A 383 -21.83 -6.54 42.12
CA ASP A 383 -21.53 -5.32 42.90
C ASP A 383 -22.70 -4.78 43.77
N ALA A 384 -23.89 -5.38 43.71
CA ALA A 384 -25.09 -4.78 44.29
C ALA A 384 -25.20 -5.00 45.82
N THR A 385 -24.73 -4.02 46.58
CA THR A 385 -24.81 -3.94 48.05
C THR A 385 -26.24 -4.08 48.60
N ARG A 386 -26.43 -4.92 49.65
CA ARG A 386 -27.75 -5.19 50.27
C ARG A 386 -27.67 -5.41 51.80
N PRO A 387 -28.76 -5.15 52.55
CA PRO A 387 -28.80 -5.41 53.99
C PRO A 387 -28.66 -6.90 54.33
N ALA A 388 -27.73 -7.23 55.24
CA ALA A 388 -27.36 -8.60 55.60
C ALA A 388 -28.48 -9.50 56.18
N GLN A 389 -29.67 -8.93 56.47
CA GLN A 389 -30.81 -9.64 57.04
C GLN A 389 -32.00 -9.80 56.06
N SER A 390 -31.77 -9.61 54.75
CA SER A 390 -32.79 -9.74 53.70
C SER A 390 -33.38 -11.16 53.61
N ARG A 391 -34.53 -11.38 54.27
CA ARG A 391 -35.28 -12.66 54.19
C ARG A 391 -36.07 -12.83 52.89
N SER A 392 -36.32 -11.76 52.13
CA SER A 392 -37.13 -11.76 50.90
C SER A 392 -36.32 -11.92 49.62
N VAL A 393 -35.02 -11.70 49.67
CA VAL A 393 -34.11 -11.81 48.52
C VAL A 393 -32.87 -12.57 48.99
N LYS A 394 -32.79 -13.86 48.63
CA LYS A 394 -31.60 -14.70 48.85
C LYS A 394 -30.44 -14.24 47.94
N PRO A 395 -29.17 -14.35 48.37
CA PRO A 395 -28.03 -14.15 47.49
C PRO A 395 -27.96 -15.23 46.39
N ILE A 396 -27.10 -14.99 45.40
CA ILE A 396 -26.66 -15.98 44.40
C ILE A 396 -25.16 -16.18 44.53
N VAL A 397 -24.66 -17.32 44.05
CA VAL A 397 -23.24 -17.47 43.71
C VAL A 397 -23.06 -16.92 42.30
N ILE A 398 -21.96 -16.20 42.05
CA ILE A 398 -21.46 -15.99 40.68
C ILE A 398 -20.42 -17.09 40.44
N PRO A 399 -20.73 -18.09 39.61
CA PRO A 399 -19.80 -19.18 39.31
C PRO A 399 -18.70 -18.72 38.35
N ASP A 400 -17.66 -19.55 38.20
CA ASP A 400 -16.79 -19.47 37.04
C ASP A 400 -17.59 -19.63 35.73
N LEU A 401 -17.07 -19.05 34.66
CA LEU A 401 -17.67 -19.15 33.33
C LEU A 401 -17.36 -20.52 32.73
N THR A 402 -18.11 -21.55 33.12
CA THR A 402 -18.02 -22.90 32.55
C THR A 402 -18.82 -23.01 31.24
N PRO A 403 -18.65 -24.08 30.45
CA PRO A 403 -19.50 -24.37 29.29
C PRO A 403 -21.01 -24.40 29.61
N GLU A 404 -21.42 -24.87 30.78
CA GLU A 404 -22.83 -24.86 31.23
C GLU A 404 -23.35 -23.43 31.43
N VAL A 405 -22.51 -22.55 31.99
CA VAL A 405 -22.81 -21.13 32.21
C VAL A 405 -22.83 -20.37 30.88
N ALA A 406 -21.87 -20.62 29.99
CA ALA A 406 -21.82 -20.03 28.65
C ALA A 406 -23.04 -20.47 27.81
N TRP A 407 -23.42 -21.74 27.87
CA TRP A 407 -24.64 -22.28 27.28
C TRP A 407 -25.90 -21.60 27.84
N LEU A 408 -26.00 -21.45 29.16
CA LEU A 408 -27.13 -20.77 29.81
C LEU A 408 -27.24 -19.33 29.31
N ILE A 409 -26.13 -18.64 29.10
CA ILE A 409 -26.09 -17.26 28.58
C ILE A 409 -26.61 -17.20 27.14
N GLY A 410 -26.13 -18.08 26.25
CA GLY A 410 -26.62 -18.17 24.87
C GLY A 410 -28.11 -18.50 24.80
N PHE A 411 -28.54 -19.54 25.52
CA PHE A 411 -29.95 -19.95 25.60
C PHE A 411 -30.84 -18.86 26.21
N THR A 412 -30.32 -18.05 27.13
CA THR A 412 -31.04 -16.90 27.68
C THR A 412 -31.13 -15.73 26.69
N GLN A 413 -30.08 -15.49 25.88
CA GLN A 413 -30.11 -14.46 24.86
C GLN A 413 -31.12 -14.77 23.73
N GLY A 414 -31.35 -16.05 23.41
CA GLY A 414 -32.51 -16.53 22.63
C GLY A 414 -33.82 -16.54 23.43
N ASP A 415 -34.28 -17.73 23.85
CA ASP A 415 -35.59 -18.01 24.46
C ASP A 415 -35.79 -17.50 25.90
N GLY A 416 -34.76 -16.92 26.52
CA GLY A 416 -34.83 -16.39 27.88
C GLY A 416 -35.53 -15.03 28.00
N HIS A 417 -36.41 -14.90 28.99
CA HIS A 417 -37.04 -13.65 29.41
C HIS A 417 -36.62 -13.29 30.83
N VAL A 418 -35.89 -12.18 30.98
CA VAL A 418 -35.48 -11.61 32.26
C VAL A 418 -36.56 -10.63 32.73
N ALA A 419 -37.33 -11.01 33.75
CA ALA A 419 -38.42 -10.20 34.28
C ALA A 419 -38.05 -9.57 35.63
N LEU A 420 -38.14 -8.25 35.73
CA LEU A 420 -37.99 -7.46 36.95
C LEU A 420 -39.16 -6.49 37.10
N GLY A 421 -39.55 -6.21 38.35
CA GLY A 421 -40.50 -5.14 38.63
C GLY A 421 -41.20 -5.29 39.97
N ARG A 422 -42.44 -4.78 40.04
CA ARG A 422 -43.35 -4.96 41.18
C ARG A 422 -44.63 -5.66 40.74
N ASN A 423 -45.18 -6.52 41.59
CA ASN A 423 -46.44 -7.19 41.33
C ASN A 423 -47.64 -6.26 41.63
N LYS A 424 -48.87 -6.72 41.38
CA LYS A 424 -50.12 -5.97 41.63
C LYS A 424 -50.39 -5.57 43.10
N TYR A 425 -49.51 -5.95 44.02
CA TYR A 425 -49.53 -5.56 45.45
C TYR A 425 -48.29 -4.73 45.83
N GLY A 426 -47.58 -4.15 44.85
CA GLY A 426 -46.41 -3.30 45.06
C GLY A 426 -45.14 -4.02 45.54
N LYS A 427 -45.18 -5.34 45.77
CA LYS A 427 -44.01 -6.11 46.23
C LYS A 427 -43.05 -6.36 45.06
N PRO A 428 -41.72 -6.25 45.27
CA PRO A 428 -40.74 -6.54 44.23
C PRO A 428 -40.86 -8.01 43.80
N TYR A 429 -40.66 -8.27 42.51
CA TYR A 429 -40.48 -9.60 41.96
C TYR A 429 -39.37 -9.58 40.93
N GLY A 430 -38.71 -10.72 40.77
CA GLY A 430 -37.68 -10.93 39.76
C GLY A 430 -37.57 -12.42 39.49
N ARG A 431 -37.53 -12.77 38.21
CA ARG A 431 -37.39 -14.16 37.75
C ARG A 431 -36.81 -14.18 36.34
N VAL A 432 -36.06 -15.21 36.03
CA VAL A 432 -35.68 -15.53 34.64
C VAL A 432 -36.53 -16.73 34.21
N GLU A 433 -37.13 -16.63 33.03
CA GLU A 433 -38.00 -17.65 32.45
C GLU A 433 -37.46 -18.08 31.10
N TRP A 434 -37.58 -19.36 30.75
CA TRP A 434 -37.24 -19.87 29.42
C TRP A 434 -38.41 -20.68 28.87
N ALA A 435 -38.75 -20.43 27.60
CA ALA A 435 -39.66 -21.27 26.84
C ALA A 435 -38.90 -22.38 26.12
N MET A 436 -39.60 -23.45 25.74
CA MET A 436 -39.12 -24.48 24.82
C MET A 436 -40.32 -25.26 24.24
N ASN A 437 -40.13 -25.90 23.09
CA ASN A 437 -41.15 -26.76 22.49
C ASN A 437 -41.42 -27.99 23.37
N GLY A 438 -42.63 -28.10 23.92
CA GLY A 438 -43.05 -29.20 24.78
C GLY A 438 -43.48 -30.47 24.04
N LEU A 439 -43.61 -30.44 22.70
CA LEU A 439 -43.88 -31.64 21.90
C LEU A 439 -42.64 -32.54 21.75
N ASP A 440 -41.44 -31.94 21.69
CA ASP A 440 -40.19 -32.69 21.70
C ASP A 440 -39.79 -32.98 23.15
N MET A 441 -40.42 -34.00 23.73
CA MET A 441 -40.22 -34.37 25.14
C MET A 441 -38.76 -34.74 25.45
N GLN A 442 -37.99 -35.23 24.48
CA GLN A 442 -36.59 -35.61 24.67
C GLN A 442 -35.67 -34.39 24.71
N VAL A 443 -35.78 -33.48 23.74
CA VAL A 443 -35.03 -32.21 23.73
C VAL A 443 -35.45 -31.34 24.92
N ALA A 444 -36.75 -31.26 25.24
CA ALA A 444 -37.22 -30.52 26.41
C ALA A 444 -36.68 -31.09 27.73
N ALA A 445 -36.54 -32.42 27.86
CA ALA A 445 -35.88 -33.03 29.03
C ALA A 445 -34.38 -32.67 29.09
N GLY A 446 -33.67 -32.70 27.96
CA GLY A 446 -32.27 -32.31 27.87
C GLY A 446 -32.02 -30.84 28.24
N ILE A 447 -32.82 -29.92 27.67
CA ILE A 447 -32.75 -28.48 27.98
C ILE A 447 -33.05 -28.23 29.47
N ARG A 448 -34.05 -28.91 30.05
CA ARG A 448 -34.36 -28.82 31.49
C ARG A 448 -33.16 -29.28 32.35
N GLY A 449 -32.56 -30.43 32.05
CA GLY A 449 -31.38 -30.91 32.76
C GLY A 449 -30.17 -29.98 32.66
N LYS A 450 -29.96 -29.33 31.50
CA LYS A 450 -28.90 -28.30 31.35
C LYS A 450 -29.21 -27.00 32.09
N LEU A 451 -30.47 -26.58 32.15
CA LEU A 451 -30.90 -25.46 32.99
C LEU A 451 -30.68 -25.74 34.48
N ASP A 452 -31.06 -26.93 34.96
CA ASP A 452 -30.81 -27.36 36.35
C ASP A 452 -29.31 -27.38 36.67
N ALA A 453 -28.50 -28.01 35.82
CA ALA A 453 -27.04 -28.05 36.00
C ALA A 453 -26.41 -26.65 36.04
N ALA A 454 -26.73 -25.80 35.07
CA ALA A 454 -26.16 -24.46 34.99
C ALA A 454 -26.62 -23.55 36.15
N LEU A 455 -27.89 -23.64 36.58
CA LEU A 455 -28.43 -22.79 37.65
C LEU A 455 -28.09 -23.31 39.05
N ALA A 456 -27.78 -24.59 39.20
CA ALA A 456 -27.17 -25.12 40.43
C ALA A 456 -25.81 -24.48 40.73
N LEU A 457 -25.02 -24.11 39.70
CA LEU A 457 -23.76 -23.38 39.86
C LEU A 457 -23.96 -21.96 40.43
N PHE A 458 -25.11 -21.32 40.16
CA PHE A 458 -25.51 -20.06 40.79
C PHE A 458 -26.12 -20.25 42.21
N GLY A 459 -26.21 -21.48 42.71
CA GLY A 459 -26.86 -21.83 43.97
C GLY A 459 -28.40 -21.84 43.91
N LEU A 460 -28.97 -22.07 42.72
CA LEU A 460 -30.41 -21.95 42.46
C LEU A 460 -31.04 -23.24 41.93
N SER A 461 -32.37 -23.32 42.03
CA SER A 461 -33.19 -24.43 41.55
C SER A 461 -34.23 -23.95 40.54
N VAL A 462 -34.49 -24.73 39.49
CA VAL A 462 -35.48 -24.39 38.45
C VAL A 462 -36.83 -24.98 38.81
N SER A 463 -37.91 -24.35 38.35
CA SER A 463 -39.26 -24.91 38.35
C SER A 463 -39.71 -25.18 36.91
N HIS A 464 -40.04 -26.43 36.60
CA HIS A 464 -40.45 -26.86 35.26
C HIS A 464 -41.96 -27.12 35.18
N GLY A 465 -42.55 -26.82 34.03
CA GLY A 465 -43.95 -27.11 33.75
C GLY A 465 -44.30 -27.02 32.27
N PHE A 466 -45.61 -27.05 32.00
CA PHE A 466 -46.21 -26.85 30.68
C PHE A 466 -47.28 -25.77 30.79
N VAL A 467 -47.45 -24.96 29.74
CA VAL A 467 -48.49 -23.92 29.71
C VAL A 467 -49.83 -24.56 29.34
N LYS A 468 -50.86 -24.32 30.15
CA LYS A 468 -52.14 -25.04 30.06
C LYS A 468 -52.90 -24.68 28.78
N GLY A 469 -53.04 -25.66 27.88
CA GLY A 469 -53.73 -25.50 26.59
C GLY A 469 -52.80 -25.13 25.43
N GLU A 470 -51.49 -25.00 25.69
CA GLU A 470 -50.47 -24.77 24.67
C GLU A 470 -49.54 -25.99 24.55
N THR A 471 -48.73 -25.99 23.50
CA THR A 471 -47.61 -26.92 23.31
C THR A 471 -46.31 -26.46 23.99
N THR A 472 -46.35 -25.36 24.74
CA THR A 472 -45.20 -24.71 25.37
C THR A 472 -44.77 -25.42 26.65
N ALA A 473 -43.55 -25.94 26.68
CA ALA A 473 -42.86 -26.27 27.94
C ALA A 473 -42.17 -25.01 28.48
N LYS A 474 -42.18 -24.83 29.81
CA LYS A 474 -41.62 -23.65 30.46
C LYS A 474 -40.73 -24.03 31.65
N SER A 475 -39.65 -23.28 31.81
CA SER A 475 -38.74 -23.34 32.94
C SER A 475 -38.64 -21.96 33.59
N VAL A 476 -38.68 -21.89 34.92
CA VAL A 476 -38.67 -20.61 35.67
C VAL A 476 -37.72 -20.69 36.85
N CYS A 477 -36.75 -19.78 36.91
CA CYS A 477 -35.95 -19.51 38.10
C CYS A 477 -36.49 -18.25 38.79
N SER A 478 -37.17 -18.43 39.93
CA SER A 478 -37.76 -17.32 40.71
C SER A 478 -36.74 -16.70 41.67
N SER A 479 -35.69 -16.08 41.13
CA SER A 479 -34.68 -15.34 41.90
C SER A 479 -34.61 -13.88 41.46
N ILE A 480 -34.82 -12.97 42.42
CA ILE A 480 -34.65 -11.52 42.22
C ILE A 480 -33.20 -11.18 41.88
N ARG A 481 -32.22 -11.76 42.59
CA ARG A 481 -30.79 -11.51 42.33
C ARG A 481 -30.35 -11.99 40.95
N LEU A 482 -30.77 -13.19 40.55
CA LEU A 482 -30.45 -13.71 39.21
C LEU A 482 -31.01 -12.79 38.13
N ALA A 483 -32.27 -12.36 38.27
CA ALA A 483 -32.89 -11.46 37.31
C ALA A 483 -32.22 -10.08 37.29
N GLU A 484 -31.79 -9.54 38.44
CA GLU A 484 -31.03 -8.28 38.51
C GLU A 484 -29.67 -8.40 37.83
N TYR A 485 -28.90 -9.46 38.14
CA TYR A 485 -27.59 -9.72 37.54
C TYR A 485 -27.69 -9.98 36.02
N PHE A 486 -28.65 -10.80 35.59
CA PHE A 486 -28.89 -11.06 34.17
C PHE A 486 -29.38 -9.80 33.42
N TYR A 487 -30.16 -8.94 34.06
CA TYR A 487 -30.54 -7.64 33.49
C TYR A 487 -29.32 -6.72 33.34
N GLN A 488 -28.41 -6.70 34.32
CA GLN A 488 -27.22 -5.86 34.26
C GLN A 488 -26.19 -6.34 33.22
N HIS A 489 -26.00 -7.65 33.05
CA HIS A 489 -24.86 -8.19 32.27
C HIS A 489 -25.21 -9.08 31.06
N ILE A 490 -26.44 -9.61 30.93
CA ILE A 490 -26.77 -10.68 29.96
C ILE A 490 -27.86 -10.27 28.95
N LYS A 491 -29.02 -9.78 29.41
CA LYS A 491 -30.19 -9.45 28.58
C LYS A 491 -31.15 -8.50 29.29
N GLN A 492 -31.41 -7.34 28.69
CA GLN A 492 -32.47 -6.42 29.12
C GLN A 492 -33.68 -6.50 28.18
N PRO A 493 -34.92 -6.47 28.70
CA PRO A 493 -36.11 -6.25 27.88
C PRO A 493 -36.00 -4.94 27.08
N ASN A 494 -36.42 -5.00 25.82
CA ASN A 494 -36.50 -3.86 24.88
C ASN A 494 -35.17 -3.19 24.49
N GLN A 495 -34.02 -3.72 24.90
CA GLN A 495 -32.70 -3.25 24.44
C GLN A 495 -32.12 -4.14 23.33
N PRO A 496 -31.28 -3.60 22.42
CA PRO A 496 -30.54 -4.42 21.47
C PRO A 496 -29.62 -5.44 22.16
N LEU A 497 -29.64 -6.68 21.67
CA LEU A 497 -28.68 -7.71 22.12
C LEU A 497 -27.27 -7.41 21.62
N GLN A 498 -26.28 -7.80 22.41
CA GLN A 498 -24.87 -7.88 22.05
C GLN A 498 -24.26 -9.17 22.63
N VAL A 499 -23.24 -9.71 21.96
CA VAL A 499 -22.45 -10.82 22.51
C VAL A 499 -21.54 -10.25 23.61
N PRO A 500 -21.56 -10.79 24.85
CA PRO A 500 -20.72 -10.25 25.92
C PRO A 500 -19.22 -10.38 25.61
N ARG A 501 -18.41 -9.39 26.01
CA ARG A 501 -16.94 -9.38 25.77
C ARG A 501 -16.25 -10.64 26.29
N PHE A 502 -16.65 -11.15 27.45
CA PHE A 502 -16.11 -12.38 28.03
C PHE A 502 -16.47 -13.65 27.23
N ILE A 503 -17.50 -13.61 26.37
CA ILE A 503 -17.76 -14.66 25.37
C ILE A 503 -16.90 -14.44 24.13
N LEU A 504 -16.83 -13.20 23.60
CA LEU A 504 -15.99 -12.87 22.43
C LEU A 504 -14.52 -13.27 22.62
N GLN A 505 -13.98 -13.05 23.83
CA GLN A 505 -12.60 -13.34 24.20
C GLN A 505 -12.40 -14.70 24.91
N GLY A 506 -13.48 -15.46 25.12
CA GLY A 506 -13.45 -16.72 25.87
C GLY A 506 -12.72 -17.85 25.15
N ALA A 507 -12.42 -18.93 25.87
CA ALA A 507 -11.84 -20.14 25.32
C ALA A 507 -12.77 -20.82 24.28
N VAL A 508 -12.22 -21.79 23.53
CA VAL A 508 -12.91 -22.49 22.43
C VAL A 508 -14.24 -23.11 22.88
N ASP A 509 -14.24 -23.77 24.04
CA ASP A 509 -15.39 -24.41 24.68
C ASP A 509 -16.44 -23.39 25.15
N ILE A 510 -16.01 -22.25 25.72
CA ILE A 510 -16.90 -21.16 26.15
C ILE A 510 -17.65 -20.56 24.96
N ARG A 511 -16.94 -20.27 23.85
CA ARG A 511 -17.56 -19.80 22.61
C ARG A 511 -18.46 -20.87 21.99
N ALA A 512 -18.02 -22.12 21.93
CA ALA A 512 -18.81 -23.20 21.35
C ALA A 512 -20.08 -23.50 22.16
N ALA A 513 -20.01 -23.53 23.49
CA ALA A 513 -21.15 -23.77 24.36
C ALA A 513 -22.16 -22.61 24.35
N TYR A 514 -21.70 -21.36 24.26
CA TYR A 514 -22.57 -20.20 24.03
C TYR A 514 -23.36 -20.34 22.71
N LEU A 515 -22.71 -20.75 21.61
CA LEU A 515 -23.39 -21.03 20.35
C LEU A 515 -24.34 -22.23 20.43
N ALA A 516 -24.01 -23.25 21.24
CA ALA A 516 -24.92 -24.37 21.53
C ALA A 516 -26.18 -23.91 22.30
N GLY A 517 -26.04 -22.92 23.20
CA GLY A 517 -27.17 -22.28 23.87
C GLY A 517 -28.11 -21.58 22.89
N LEU A 518 -27.56 -20.81 21.95
CA LEU A 518 -28.35 -20.20 20.87
C LEU A 518 -29.02 -21.26 19.99
N MET A 519 -28.29 -22.32 19.60
CA MET A 519 -28.86 -23.45 18.86
C MET A 519 -30.04 -24.10 19.60
N ASP A 520 -29.92 -24.29 20.91
CA ASP A 520 -30.97 -24.94 21.72
C ASP A 520 -32.23 -24.08 21.91
N SER A 521 -32.14 -22.76 21.68
CA SER A 521 -33.28 -21.83 21.64
C SER A 521 -34.00 -21.79 20.28
N ASP A 522 -33.95 -20.66 19.54
CA ASP A 522 -34.55 -20.51 18.20
C ASP A 522 -33.87 -21.37 17.10
N GLY A 523 -32.69 -21.94 17.37
CA GLY A 523 -31.95 -22.76 16.40
C GLY A 523 -32.62 -24.09 16.03
N ALA A 524 -32.18 -24.68 14.92
CA ALA A 524 -32.77 -25.90 14.38
C ALA A 524 -31.73 -26.77 13.63
N VAL A 525 -31.22 -27.79 14.32
CA VAL A 525 -30.28 -28.82 13.80
C VAL A 525 -30.85 -29.65 12.62
N ASN A 526 -32.16 -29.61 12.41
CA ASN A 526 -32.87 -30.39 11.38
C ASN A 526 -33.25 -29.56 10.13
N ASN A 527 -33.04 -28.24 10.14
CA ASN A 527 -33.29 -27.38 8.98
C ASN A 527 -32.24 -27.62 7.87
N ARG A 528 -32.50 -27.07 6.67
CA ARG A 528 -31.62 -27.21 5.49
C ARG A 528 -31.42 -25.85 4.83
N PRO A 529 -30.31 -25.12 5.12
CA PRO A 529 -29.28 -25.40 6.13
C PRO A 529 -29.82 -25.36 7.58
N PRO A 530 -29.09 -25.94 8.55
CA PRO A 530 -29.35 -25.72 9.98
C PRO A 530 -29.37 -24.22 10.34
N HIS A 531 -30.35 -23.83 11.16
CA HIS A 531 -30.40 -22.48 11.73
C HIS A 531 -29.67 -22.46 13.08
N LEU A 532 -28.83 -21.47 13.31
CA LEU A 532 -28.15 -21.26 14.60
C LEU A 532 -28.93 -20.30 15.50
N VAL A 533 -29.38 -19.17 14.95
CA VAL A 533 -30.19 -18.18 15.67
C VAL A 533 -30.99 -17.33 14.68
N THR A 534 -32.20 -16.90 15.09
CA THR A 534 -32.97 -15.84 14.42
C THR A 534 -33.11 -14.65 15.37
N THR A 535 -32.89 -13.43 14.88
CA THR A 535 -32.99 -12.20 15.70
C THR A 535 -33.49 -11.02 14.87
N VAL A 536 -33.89 -9.91 15.52
CA VAL A 536 -34.17 -8.63 14.85
C VAL A 536 -32.98 -7.66 14.90
N TYR A 537 -31.91 -8.00 15.65
CA TYR A 537 -30.76 -7.12 15.88
C TYR A 537 -29.60 -7.43 14.92
N ARG A 538 -29.41 -6.59 13.88
CA ARG A 538 -28.35 -6.72 12.84
C ARG A 538 -26.94 -6.90 13.44
N SER A 539 -26.57 -6.04 14.39
CA SER A 539 -25.26 -6.08 15.06
C SER A 539 -25.05 -7.37 15.85
N PHE A 540 -26.05 -7.83 16.63
CA PHE A 540 -25.99 -9.12 17.34
C PHE A 540 -25.75 -10.28 16.38
N ALA A 541 -26.48 -10.33 15.26
CA ALA A 541 -26.33 -11.39 14.27
C ALA A 541 -24.92 -11.42 13.65
N ARG A 542 -24.31 -10.25 13.41
CA ARG A 542 -22.91 -10.13 12.96
C ARG A 542 -21.92 -10.59 14.03
N GLN A 543 -22.08 -10.15 15.29
CA GLN A 543 -21.23 -10.58 16.40
C GLN A 543 -21.29 -12.09 16.64
N VAL A 544 -22.48 -12.71 16.64
CA VAL A 544 -22.63 -14.18 16.76
C VAL A 544 -21.99 -14.89 15.56
N ALA A 545 -22.05 -14.33 14.35
CA ALA A 545 -21.39 -14.89 13.19
C ALA A 545 -19.86 -14.76 13.25
N ALA A 546 -19.32 -13.71 13.88
CA ALA A 546 -17.90 -13.63 14.20
C ALA A 546 -17.49 -14.67 15.27
N VAL A 547 -18.30 -14.91 16.31
CA VAL A 547 -18.06 -16.02 17.27
C VAL A 547 -17.98 -17.36 16.55
N LEU A 548 -18.88 -17.62 15.60
CA LEU A 548 -18.83 -18.80 14.74
C LEU A 548 -17.54 -18.82 13.89
N SER A 549 -17.18 -17.68 13.27
CA SER A 549 -15.93 -17.50 12.51
C SER A 549 -14.67 -17.84 13.33
N SER A 550 -14.63 -17.44 14.60
CA SER A 550 -13.51 -17.70 15.52
C SER A 550 -13.32 -19.18 15.90
N LEU A 551 -14.26 -20.06 15.53
CA LEU A 551 -14.16 -21.52 15.63
C LEU A 551 -13.81 -22.14 14.25
N GLY A 552 -13.44 -21.33 13.27
CA GLY A 552 -13.22 -21.72 11.87
C GLY A 552 -14.48 -22.19 11.17
N LEU A 553 -15.63 -21.54 11.43
CA LEU A 553 -16.93 -21.84 10.83
C LEU A 553 -17.51 -20.56 10.22
N ALA A 554 -17.60 -20.47 8.90
CA ALA A 554 -18.31 -19.36 8.24
C ALA A 554 -19.84 -19.57 8.35
N GLY A 555 -20.54 -18.60 8.95
CA GLY A 555 -22.00 -18.58 9.00
C GLY A 555 -22.63 -17.90 7.78
N ARG A 556 -23.89 -18.23 7.47
CA ARG A 556 -24.67 -17.54 6.43
C ARG A 556 -25.84 -16.78 7.03
N LEU A 557 -25.83 -15.46 6.85
CA LEU A 557 -26.84 -14.52 7.33
C LEU A 557 -27.91 -14.27 6.26
N ILE A 558 -29.18 -14.46 6.61
CA ILE A 558 -30.33 -14.32 5.70
C ILE A 558 -31.32 -13.33 6.30
N VAL A 559 -31.51 -12.19 5.64
CA VAL A 559 -32.50 -11.17 6.02
C VAL A 559 -33.86 -11.54 5.43
N VAL A 560 -34.91 -11.52 6.24
CA VAL A 560 -36.29 -11.77 5.84
C VAL A 560 -37.12 -10.55 6.22
N HIS A 561 -37.60 -9.82 5.21
CA HIS A 561 -38.48 -8.68 5.39
C HIS A 561 -39.94 -9.15 5.52
N PRO A 562 -40.68 -8.71 6.56
CA PRO A 562 -42.08 -9.08 6.74
C PRO A 562 -42.99 -8.34 5.75
N GLN A 563 -44.09 -8.98 5.34
CA GLN A 563 -45.11 -8.35 4.48
C GLN A 563 -45.85 -7.19 5.16
N ASN A 564 -45.91 -7.20 6.50
CA ASN A 564 -46.48 -6.12 7.29
C ASN A 564 -45.38 -5.10 7.64
N GLN A 565 -45.50 -3.87 7.14
CA GLN A 565 -44.53 -2.79 7.34
C GLN A 565 -44.37 -2.35 8.80
N SER A 566 -45.28 -2.73 9.70
CA SER A 566 -45.15 -2.49 11.15
C SER A 566 -44.25 -3.50 11.88
N TRP A 567 -43.73 -4.52 11.19
CA TRP A 567 -42.86 -5.56 11.75
C TRP A 567 -41.39 -5.34 11.34
N GLN A 568 -40.46 -5.70 12.22
CA GLN A 568 -39.02 -5.55 11.96
C GLN A 568 -38.47 -6.69 11.07
N PRO A 569 -37.42 -6.44 10.25
CA PRO A 569 -36.71 -7.48 9.52
C PRO A 569 -36.13 -8.55 10.46
N LYS A 570 -36.15 -9.82 10.02
CA LYS A 570 -35.54 -10.94 10.75
C LYS A 570 -34.20 -11.33 10.12
N TYR A 571 -33.16 -11.35 10.93
CA TYR A 571 -31.81 -11.78 10.60
C TYR A 571 -31.64 -13.23 11.07
N ASN A 572 -31.48 -14.16 10.13
CA ASN A 572 -31.37 -15.59 10.40
C ASN A 572 -29.93 -16.02 10.12
N LEU A 573 -29.19 -16.38 11.16
CA LEU A 573 -27.84 -16.94 11.01
C LEU A 573 -27.94 -18.45 10.90
N THR A 574 -27.37 -19.00 9.84
CA THR A 574 -27.39 -20.42 9.49
C THR A 574 -25.97 -20.99 9.43
N ILE A 575 -25.85 -22.32 9.58
CA ILE A 575 -24.59 -23.04 9.48
C ILE A 575 -24.60 -23.83 8.16
N PRO A 576 -24.04 -23.29 7.08
CA PRO A 576 -24.16 -23.90 5.75
C PRO A 576 -23.09 -24.98 5.51
N ALA A 577 -22.00 -25.03 6.27
CA ALA A 577 -20.84 -25.89 6.00
C ALA A 577 -20.11 -26.32 7.28
N LEU A 578 -19.08 -27.16 7.11
CA LEU A 578 -18.16 -27.67 8.13
C LEU A 578 -18.88 -28.42 9.25
N LYS A 579 -19.77 -29.33 8.83
CA LYS A 579 -20.71 -30.06 9.69
C LYS A 579 -20.00 -30.83 10.80
N ASP A 580 -18.89 -31.50 10.49
CA ASP A 580 -18.20 -32.34 11.48
C ASP A 580 -17.34 -31.53 12.45
N ARG A 581 -16.92 -30.32 12.08
CA ARG A 581 -16.33 -29.33 13.00
C ARG A 581 -17.38 -28.75 13.96
N TYR A 582 -18.61 -28.49 13.49
CA TYR A 582 -19.73 -28.20 14.39
C TYR A 582 -20.00 -29.38 15.35
N ASN A 583 -20.00 -30.62 14.83
CA ASN A 583 -20.24 -31.81 15.64
C ASN A 583 -19.13 -32.11 16.66
N ALA A 584 -17.88 -31.69 16.38
CA ALA A 584 -16.76 -31.82 17.30
C ALA A 584 -16.74 -30.72 18.38
N LEU A 585 -17.08 -29.48 18.04
CA LEU A 585 -16.93 -28.33 18.94
C LEU A 585 -18.23 -27.91 19.63
N ILE A 586 -19.33 -27.76 18.89
CA ILE A 586 -20.56 -27.11 19.39
C ILE A 586 -21.60 -28.15 19.83
N ALA A 587 -21.79 -29.21 19.05
CA ALA A 587 -22.78 -30.25 19.35
C ALA A 587 -22.63 -30.93 20.73
N PRO A 588 -21.41 -31.17 21.29
CA PRO A 588 -21.28 -31.77 22.63
C PRO A 588 -21.93 -30.93 23.74
N HIS A 589 -22.08 -29.62 23.51
CA HIS A 589 -22.73 -28.70 24.44
C HIS A 589 -24.22 -28.48 24.16
N SER A 590 -24.80 -29.04 23.09
CA SER A 590 -26.20 -28.83 22.68
C SER A 590 -27.12 -29.99 23.10
N ALA A 591 -28.29 -29.68 23.64
CA ALA A 591 -29.38 -30.62 23.90
C ALA A 591 -30.11 -31.08 22.63
N LYS A 592 -30.13 -30.25 21.57
CA LYS A 592 -30.56 -30.67 20.22
C LYS A 592 -29.50 -31.54 19.52
N GLY A 593 -28.24 -31.46 19.96
CA GLY A 593 -27.17 -32.40 19.65
C GLY A 593 -26.57 -32.24 18.26
N ALA A 594 -25.99 -33.34 17.76
CA ALA A 594 -25.23 -33.36 16.51
C ALA A 594 -26.12 -33.16 15.26
N LEU A 595 -25.58 -32.41 14.30
CA LEU A 595 -26.13 -32.32 12.95
C LEU A 595 -26.09 -33.71 12.30
N ARG A 596 -27.23 -34.16 11.79
CA ARG A 596 -27.42 -35.52 11.26
C ARG A 596 -26.46 -35.78 10.09
N GLN A 597 -25.83 -36.95 10.07
CA GLN A 597 -25.08 -37.39 8.88
C GLN A 597 -26.03 -37.52 7.68
N GLY A 598 -25.55 -37.10 6.50
CA GLY A 598 -26.35 -37.03 5.27
C GLY A 598 -27.32 -35.83 5.16
N LEU A 599 -27.30 -34.88 6.09
CA LEU A 599 -28.09 -33.64 5.97
C LEU A 599 -27.56 -32.76 4.81
N LYS A 600 -28.44 -32.27 3.92
CA LYS A 600 -28.06 -31.33 2.87
C LYS A 600 -27.85 -29.93 3.46
N MET A 601 -26.57 -29.54 3.57
CA MET A 601 -26.15 -28.30 4.23
C MET A 601 -26.15 -27.06 3.31
N HIS A 602 -26.14 -27.22 1.97
CA HIS A 602 -26.08 -26.10 1.01
C HIS A 602 -24.87 -25.16 1.25
N GLY A 603 -23.68 -25.75 1.45
CA GLY A 603 -22.48 -25.06 1.92
C GLY A 603 -21.85 -24.02 1.01
N PHE A 604 -20.64 -23.62 1.37
CA PHE A 604 -19.79 -22.86 0.47
C PHE A 604 -19.40 -23.76 -0.69
N THR A 605 -19.55 -23.20 -1.88
CA THR A 605 -19.45 -23.95 -3.13
C THR A 605 -18.14 -23.61 -3.83
N ILE A 606 -17.57 -24.58 -4.53
CA ILE A 606 -16.51 -24.39 -5.51
C ILE A 606 -17.12 -24.74 -6.88
N PRO A 607 -17.86 -23.84 -7.58
CA PRO A 607 -18.41 -24.21 -8.88
C PRO A 607 -17.41 -24.65 -9.95
N ALA A 608 -17.91 -25.43 -10.93
CA ALA A 608 -17.08 -26.21 -11.85
C ALA A 608 -16.19 -25.37 -12.78
N ALA A 609 -16.46 -24.07 -12.94
CA ALA A 609 -15.52 -23.15 -13.58
C ALA A 609 -14.23 -22.93 -12.76
N VAL A 610 -14.08 -23.52 -11.55
CA VAL A 610 -12.81 -23.64 -10.78
C VAL A 610 -12.27 -25.03 -10.59
N LEU A 611 -13.02 -26.07 -10.96
CA LEU A 611 -12.43 -27.41 -10.99
C LEU A 611 -11.93 -27.75 -12.41
N ARG A 612 -12.66 -27.39 -13.48
CA ARG A 612 -12.34 -27.75 -14.88
C ARG A 612 -10.90 -27.47 -15.39
N ALA A 613 -10.40 -26.23 -15.38
CA ALA A 613 -9.05 -25.86 -15.82
C ALA A 613 -7.95 -26.07 -14.74
N ALA A 614 -7.99 -27.17 -13.99
CA ALA A 614 -6.97 -27.54 -12.98
C ALA A 614 -7.02 -29.03 -12.62
N TYR A 615 -8.23 -29.60 -12.58
CA TYR A 615 -8.47 -31.01 -12.28
C TYR A 615 -9.27 -31.64 -13.42
N THR A 616 -8.90 -32.87 -13.81
CA THR A 616 -9.61 -33.66 -14.82
C THR A 616 -11.04 -33.95 -14.39
N TYR A 617 -11.94 -34.24 -15.33
CA TYR A 617 -13.34 -34.58 -15.02
C TYR A 617 -13.49 -35.73 -14.01
N SER A 618 -12.55 -36.70 -14.02
CA SER A 618 -12.43 -37.77 -13.03
C SER A 618 -12.11 -37.27 -11.61
N GLU A 619 -11.11 -36.41 -11.46
CA GLU A 619 -10.72 -35.81 -10.17
C GLU A 619 -11.83 -34.85 -9.67
N MET A 620 -12.45 -34.10 -10.58
CA MET A 620 -13.64 -33.30 -10.27
C MET A 620 -14.78 -34.15 -9.69
N GLN A 621 -15.05 -35.35 -10.24
CA GLN A 621 -16.07 -36.25 -9.69
C GLN A 621 -15.68 -36.79 -8.30
N ALA A 622 -14.41 -37.05 -8.04
CA ALA A 622 -13.91 -37.36 -6.69
C ALA A 622 -14.16 -36.19 -5.73
N MET A 623 -13.91 -34.94 -6.14
CA MET A 623 -14.26 -33.70 -5.43
C MET A 623 -15.78 -33.40 -5.34
N GLY A 624 -16.64 -34.26 -5.88
CA GLY A 624 -18.10 -34.16 -5.79
C GLY A 624 -18.78 -33.28 -6.83
N PHE A 625 -18.17 -33.09 -8.00
CA PHE A 625 -18.80 -32.44 -9.13
C PHE A 625 -19.83 -33.35 -9.83
N GLU A 626 -21.12 -32.97 -9.80
CA GLU A 626 -22.24 -33.73 -10.39
C GLU A 626 -22.40 -33.54 -11.92
N GLY A 627 -21.37 -33.07 -12.64
CA GLY A 627 -21.30 -33.14 -14.10
C GLY A 627 -22.07 -32.07 -14.92
N SER A 628 -22.87 -31.21 -14.29
CA SER A 628 -23.67 -30.19 -15.01
C SER A 628 -22.88 -28.92 -15.39
N THR A 629 -23.44 -28.09 -16.26
CA THR A 629 -22.83 -26.80 -16.66
C THR A 629 -22.87 -25.74 -15.55
N GLN A 630 -23.92 -25.74 -14.72
CA GLN A 630 -24.19 -24.73 -13.68
C GLN A 630 -23.97 -25.21 -12.23
N THR A 631 -23.92 -26.52 -11.97
CA THR A 631 -23.83 -27.05 -10.60
C THR A 631 -22.41 -26.92 -10.06
N ALA A 632 -22.35 -26.62 -8.77
CA ALA A 632 -21.12 -26.40 -8.05
C ALA A 632 -20.70 -27.55 -7.14
N ALA A 633 -19.39 -27.80 -7.03
CA ALA A 633 -18.87 -28.70 -6.00
C ALA A 633 -18.94 -28.05 -4.61
N ASN A 634 -18.70 -28.83 -3.56
CA ASN A 634 -18.71 -28.37 -2.18
C ASN A 634 -17.29 -28.12 -1.66
N TYR A 635 -17.10 -27.01 -0.93
CA TYR A 635 -15.82 -26.61 -0.34
C TYR A 635 -15.19 -27.70 0.55
N GLU A 636 -15.97 -28.34 1.41
CA GLU A 636 -15.48 -29.32 2.38
C GLU A 636 -14.93 -30.56 1.65
N ARG A 637 -15.62 -31.00 0.59
CA ARG A 637 -15.18 -32.12 -0.25
C ARG A 637 -14.04 -31.75 -1.20
N TYR A 638 -13.95 -30.49 -1.63
CA TYR A 638 -12.81 -30.02 -2.41
C TYR A 638 -11.50 -30.02 -1.59
N VAL A 639 -11.54 -29.50 -0.37
CA VAL A 639 -10.37 -29.48 0.54
C VAL A 639 -10.03 -30.89 1.05
N ALA A 640 -11.00 -31.80 1.18
CA ALA A 640 -10.73 -33.19 1.56
C ALA A 640 -10.06 -34.04 0.46
N GLU A 641 -10.12 -33.60 -0.80
CA GLU A 641 -9.66 -34.34 -1.99
C GLU A 641 -8.56 -33.55 -2.75
N SER A 642 -7.94 -32.55 -2.12
CA SER A 642 -6.79 -31.80 -2.66
C SER A 642 -5.78 -31.43 -1.57
N ASP A 643 -4.49 -31.40 -1.91
CA ASP A 643 -3.38 -31.11 -0.97
C ASP A 643 -3.27 -29.60 -0.59
N LEU A 644 -4.39 -28.87 -0.57
CA LEU A 644 -4.44 -27.42 -0.45
C LEU A 644 -5.08 -26.97 0.87
N ASN A 645 -4.27 -26.33 1.73
CA ASN A 645 -4.76 -25.67 2.94
C ASN A 645 -5.47 -24.36 2.59
N LEU A 646 -6.75 -24.45 2.23
CA LEU A 646 -7.55 -23.34 1.69
C LEU A 646 -8.61 -22.83 2.68
N ASP A 647 -8.62 -21.52 2.89
CA ASP A 647 -9.65 -20.81 3.66
C ASP A 647 -11.04 -20.81 2.99
N ILE A 648 -12.09 -20.62 3.78
CA ILE A 648 -13.48 -20.70 3.32
C ILE A 648 -13.75 -19.54 2.35
N PRO A 649 -14.10 -19.79 1.08
CA PRO A 649 -14.24 -18.71 0.12
C PRO A 649 -15.70 -18.23 0.09
N VAL A 650 -15.95 -16.94 0.32
CA VAL A 650 -17.30 -16.35 0.52
C VAL A 650 -17.76 -15.44 -0.62
N THR A 651 -18.88 -15.76 -1.30
CA THR A 651 -19.42 -15.01 -2.46
C THR A 651 -19.88 -13.63 -2.03
N VAL A 652 -19.20 -12.57 -2.44
CA VAL A 652 -19.74 -11.19 -2.42
C VAL A 652 -21.05 -11.14 -3.21
N LYS A 653 -22.03 -10.35 -2.79
CA LYS A 653 -23.24 -10.04 -3.56
C LYS A 653 -23.22 -8.61 -4.09
N GLY A 654 -22.48 -7.73 -3.44
CA GLY A 654 -22.25 -6.36 -3.86
C GLY A 654 -21.72 -5.52 -2.70
N VAL A 655 -21.69 -4.21 -2.92
CA VAL A 655 -21.48 -3.22 -1.86
C VAL A 655 -22.85 -2.67 -1.47
N GLY A 656 -23.24 -2.89 -0.22
CA GLY A 656 -24.56 -2.56 0.31
C GLY A 656 -24.62 -1.22 1.05
N SER A 657 -25.46 -1.15 2.08
CA SER A 657 -25.62 0.04 2.93
C SER A 657 -24.29 0.47 3.59
N TYR A 658 -24.05 1.78 3.68
CA TYR A 658 -22.97 2.34 4.47
C TYR A 658 -23.44 2.98 5.77
N ASP A 659 -22.57 2.97 6.76
CA ASP A 659 -22.69 3.68 8.03
C ASP A 659 -21.53 4.69 8.13
N HIS A 660 -21.79 5.90 8.65
CA HIS A 660 -20.73 6.87 8.95
C HIS A 660 -20.27 6.67 10.40
N VAL A 661 -19.09 6.06 10.59
CA VAL A 661 -18.62 5.56 11.89
C VAL A 661 -17.13 5.80 12.08
N GLN A 662 -16.67 5.80 13.33
CA GLN A 662 -15.25 5.90 13.66
C GLN A 662 -14.49 4.74 13.01
N THR A 663 -13.35 5.03 12.37
CA THR A 663 -12.54 4.05 11.66
C THR A 663 -11.13 3.94 12.20
N TYR A 664 -10.58 2.74 12.06
CA TYR A 664 -9.24 2.37 12.44
C TYR A 664 -8.57 1.58 11.32
N ASP A 665 -7.25 1.56 11.34
CA ASP A 665 -6.41 0.69 10.53
C ASP A 665 -5.29 0.14 11.43
N ILE A 666 -4.75 -1.04 11.14
CA ILE A 666 -3.72 -1.66 11.98
C ILE A 666 -2.60 -2.26 11.14
N GLU A 667 -1.37 -2.05 11.61
CA GLU A 667 -0.17 -2.61 11.01
C GLU A 667 0.12 -3.99 11.64
N VAL A 668 0.58 -4.97 10.84
CA VAL A 668 0.73 -6.38 11.26
C VAL A 668 1.95 -7.06 10.63
N GLU A 669 2.65 -7.83 11.46
CA GLU A 669 4.04 -8.30 11.27
C GLU A 669 4.29 -9.27 10.13
N GLU A 670 5.36 -9.04 9.37
CA GLU A 670 5.85 -9.76 8.17
C GLU A 670 4.87 -9.88 6.99
N ALA A 671 3.57 -9.96 7.29
CA ALA A 671 2.51 -10.27 6.36
C ALA A 671 1.87 -9.02 5.75
N HIS A 672 2.00 -7.87 6.41
CA HIS A 672 1.29 -6.62 6.09
C HIS A 672 -0.25 -6.78 5.94
N CYS A 673 -0.81 -7.84 6.54
CA CYS A 673 -2.19 -8.27 6.42
C CYS A 673 -2.65 -9.05 7.67
N PHE A 674 -3.95 -9.07 7.95
CA PHE A 674 -4.57 -9.73 9.12
C PHE A 674 -6.06 -10.04 8.91
N TYR A 675 -6.63 -10.99 9.65
CA TYR A 675 -8.06 -11.32 9.59
C TYR A 675 -8.93 -10.48 10.56
N CYS A 676 -10.06 -9.97 10.07
CA CYS A 676 -11.04 -9.13 10.77
C CYS A 676 -12.47 -9.35 10.24
N ASP A 677 -13.47 -9.49 11.12
CA ASP A 677 -14.81 -10.03 10.82
C ASP A 677 -14.78 -11.40 10.09
N GLY A 678 -13.61 -12.06 10.04
CA GLY A 678 -13.30 -13.27 9.28
C GLY A 678 -12.33 -13.09 8.08
N TYR A 679 -12.03 -11.87 7.62
CA TYR A 679 -11.48 -11.53 6.28
C TYR A 679 -10.24 -10.57 6.29
N LEU A 680 -9.50 -10.35 5.18
CA LEU A 680 -8.02 -10.04 5.17
C LEU A 680 -7.56 -8.75 4.36
N THR A 681 -6.50 -7.93 4.71
CA THR A 681 -6.13 -6.55 4.10
C THR A 681 -4.59 -6.16 3.82
N HIS A 682 -4.15 -4.90 3.46
CA HIS A 682 -2.79 -4.51 2.86
C HIS A 682 -2.29 -2.99 2.87
N ASN A 683 -0.95 -2.68 3.03
CA ASN A 683 -0.20 -1.35 3.19
C ASN A 683 0.78 -0.78 2.04
N SER A 684 1.79 0.12 2.34
CA SER A 684 2.84 0.83 1.44
C SER A 684 4.09 1.53 2.17
N ALA A 685 5.21 1.96 1.48
CA ALA A 685 6.52 2.53 2.03
C ALA A 685 7.19 3.86 1.41
N GLY A 686 8.56 4.10 1.44
CA GLY A 686 9.28 5.38 1.02
C GLY A 686 10.88 5.49 1.05
N MET A 687 11.59 6.60 1.46
CA MET A 687 13.11 6.65 1.67
C MET A 687 13.80 7.72 2.62
N ARG A 688 14.87 7.39 3.41
CA ARG A 688 15.82 8.24 4.24
C ARG A 688 17.32 7.85 4.08
N GLN A 689 18.26 8.74 4.44
CA GLN A 689 19.73 8.51 4.48
C GLN A 689 20.38 8.88 5.84
N GLY A 690 21.35 8.08 6.31
CA GLY A 690 22.13 8.34 7.54
C GLY A 690 23.53 7.71 7.53
N ILE A 691 24.43 8.18 8.39
CA ILE A 691 25.85 7.77 8.38
C ILE A 691 26.03 6.30 8.78
N SER A 692 26.86 5.57 8.03
CA SER A 692 27.17 4.14 8.18
C SER A 692 27.64 3.69 9.57
N SER A 693 28.24 4.60 10.35
CA SER A 693 28.68 4.39 11.74
C SER A 693 27.59 4.63 12.78
N ASP A 694 26.47 5.24 12.40
CA ASP A 694 25.30 5.40 13.27
C ASP A 694 24.53 4.07 13.30
N GLN A 695 24.88 3.23 14.28
CA GLN A 695 24.22 1.96 14.50
C GLN A 695 22.76 2.14 14.94
N ALA A 696 22.37 3.26 15.55
CA ALA A 696 20.98 3.51 15.91
C ALA A 696 20.12 3.80 14.67
N PHE A 697 20.66 4.52 13.67
CA PHE A 697 20.01 4.69 12.37
C PHE A 697 19.99 3.39 11.54
N ALA A 698 21.13 2.68 11.49
CA ALA A 698 21.25 1.43 10.72
C ALA A 698 20.37 0.30 11.27
N ALA A 699 20.21 0.24 12.60
CA ALA A 699 19.34 -0.67 13.33
C ALA A 699 18.00 -0.05 13.73
N ALA A 700 17.63 1.12 13.19
CA ALA A 700 16.34 1.75 13.49
C ALA A 700 15.16 0.84 13.10
N LYS A 701 15.37 0.03 12.05
CA LYS A 701 14.48 -1.01 11.55
C LYS A 701 14.90 -2.45 11.89
N ASP A 702 15.96 -2.65 12.68
CA ASP A 702 16.43 -4.01 12.99
C ASP A 702 15.71 -4.51 14.22
N ASN A 703 14.95 -5.57 14.02
CA ASN A 703 13.85 -5.91 14.89
C ASN A 703 12.93 -4.66 15.07
N LEU A 704 12.58 -3.98 13.96
CA LEU A 704 11.43 -3.07 13.93
C LEU A 704 10.27 -3.89 14.52
N TRP A 705 10.06 -5.07 13.92
CA TRP A 705 9.28 -6.27 14.25
C TRP A 705 10.05 -7.19 15.26
N GLN A 706 9.45 -7.72 16.34
CA GLN A 706 10.11 -8.28 17.55
C GLN A 706 9.33 -9.41 18.24
N GLN A 707 9.98 -10.53 18.59
CA GLN A 707 9.36 -11.53 19.48
C GLN A 707 9.35 -11.11 20.97
N ASP A 708 8.31 -11.49 21.73
CA ASP A 708 8.33 -11.47 23.21
C ASP A 708 8.78 -12.82 23.79
N ALA A 709 8.71 -12.96 25.12
CA ALA A 709 9.04 -14.20 25.83
C ALA A 709 8.12 -15.38 25.45
N GLU A 710 6.97 -15.08 24.84
CA GLU A 710 5.96 -16.01 24.38
C GLU A 710 6.07 -16.33 22.87
N GLY A 711 7.03 -15.74 22.16
CA GLY A 711 7.27 -15.96 20.71
C GLY A 711 6.38 -15.15 19.77
N ASN A 712 5.65 -14.16 20.30
CA ASN A 712 4.72 -13.33 19.53
C ASN A 712 5.46 -12.18 18.83
N TRP A 713 5.26 -11.98 17.54
CA TRP A 713 5.93 -10.95 16.71
C TRP A 713 5.26 -9.54 16.77
N ARG A 714 5.80 -8.49 17.45
CA ARG A 714 5.34 -7.06 17.46
C ARG A 714 6.34 -6.06 16.85
N ILE A 715 5.88 -5.02 16.15
CA ILE A 715 6.68 -3.81 15.91
C ILE A 715 6.78 -2.98 17.19
N ASP A 716 7.87 -2.21 17.30
CA ASP A 716 8.01 -1.11 18.25
C ASP A 716 7.06 0.05 17.86
N PRO A 717 6.00 0.36 18.65
CA PRO A 717 5.07 1.45 18.32
C PRO A 717 5.71 2.83 18.32
N GLU A 718 6.88 3.00 18.96
CA GLU A 718 7.64 4.25 18.89
C GLU A 718 8.41 4.38 17.57
N ARG A 719 8.38 3.34 16.70
CA ARG A 719 9.12 3.28 15.43
C ARG A 719 8.31 2.88 14.19
N ASP A 720 7.05 2.46 14.32
CA ASP A 720 6.20 2.07 13.19
C ASP A 720 6.30 3.01 11.98
N VAL A 721 6.23 4.32 12.23
CA VAL A 721 6.23 5.33 11.15
C VAL A 721 7.47 5.27 10.27
N LEU A 722 8.61 4.72 10.74
CA LEU A 722 9.81 4.52 9.91
C LEU A 722 9.55 3.67 8.66
N ARG A 723 8.50 2.86 8.63
CA ARG A 723 8.06 2.16 7.41
C ARG A 723 7.67 3.11 6.27
N MET A 724 7.34 4.37 6.56
CA MET A 724 7.14 5.43 5.57
C MET A 724 8.43 5.75 4.79
N ALA A 725 9.59 5.18 5.14
CA ALA A 725 10.81 5.44 4.43
C ALA A 725 11.94 4.38 4.52
N ASN A 726 12.40 3.83 3.38
CA ASN A 726 13.55 2.89 3.27
C ASN A 726 14.89 3.55 3.66
N HIS A 727 15.77 2.89 4.39
CA HIS A 727 17.01 3.45 4.95
C HIS A 727 18.26 3.10 4.12
N THR A 728 19.06 4.12 3.78
CA THR A 728 20.38 3.99 3.11
C THR A 728 21.53 4.39 4.05
N ARG A 729 22.61 3.59 4.09
CA ARG A 729 23.80 3.79 4.92
C ARG A 729 24.92 4.51 4.16
N VAL A 730 25.31 5.69 4.62
CA VAL A 730 26.32 6.56 3.97
C VAL A 730 27.72 6.29 4.51
N PHE A 731 28.61 5.78 3.66
CA PHE A 731 30.00 5.44 3.99
C PHE A 731 30.96 6.58 3.61
N HIS A 732 31.66 7.15 4.62
CA HIS A 732 32.69 8.18 4.43
C HIS A 732 34.13 7.63 4.46
N ARG A 733 34.32 6.39 4.91
CA ARG A 733 35.47 5.51 4.56
C ARG A 733 34.98 4.41 3.63
N LYS A 734 35.87 3.75 2.88
CA LYS A 734 35.50 2.53 2.16
C LYS A 734 34.95 1.46 3.14
N PRO A 735 33.89 0.71 2.79
CA PRO A 735 33.37 -0.37 3.61
C PRO A 735 34.36 -1.54 3.66
N THR A 736 34.29 -2.34 4.72
CA THR A 736 34.94 -3.65 4.78
C THR A 736 34.15 -4.68 3.97
N TYR A 737 34.75 -5.85 3.71
CA TYR A 737 34.07 -6.91 2.96
C TYR A 737 32.85 -7.44 3.72
N GLU A 738 32.97 -7.62 5.04
CA GLU A 738 31.86 -8.03 5.92
C GLU A 738 30.69 -7.03 5.87
N GLU A 739 30.98 -5.72 5.95
CA GLU A 739 29.94 -4.68 5.83
C GLU A 739 29.25 -4.67 4.46
N CYS A 740 29.91 -5.17 3.41
CA CYS A 740 29.28 -5.42 2.12
C CYS A 740 28.41 -6.68 2.13
N ILE A 741 28.88 -7.79 2.72
CA ILE A 741 28.09 -9.03 2.84
C ILE A 741 26.82 -8.78 3.64
N ASP A 742 26.93 -8.17 4.83
CA ASP A 742 25.79 -7.86 5.70
C ASP A 742 24.74 -6.99 4.99
N ALA A 743 25.19 -5.97 4.26
CA ALA A 743 24.27 -5.06 3.56
C ALA A 743 23.67 -5.65 2.28
N VAL A 744 24.31 -6.63 1.62
CA VAL A 744 23.66 -7.40 0.54
C VAL A 744 22.67 -8.40 1.11
N ARG A 745 23.06 -9.16 2.14
CA ARG A 745 22.20 -10.14 2.82
C ARG A 745 20.95 -9.50 3.43
N LYS A 746 21.10 -8.34 4.09
CA LYS A 746 19.99 -7.55 4.63
C LYS A 746 19.03 -7.06 3.54
N GLN A 747 19.54 -6.56 2.41
CA GLN A 747 18.68 -6.16 1.29
C GLN A 747 18.01 -7.37 0.60
N PHE A 748 18.65 -8.53 0.53
CA PHE A 748 18.06 -9.74 -0.05
C PHE A 748 16.80 -10.17 0.71
N TYR A 749 16.85 -10.24 2.04
CA TYR A 749 15.70 -10.63 2.86
C TYR A 749 14.71 -9.49 3.14
N SER A 750 15.17 -8.26 3.36
CA SER A 750 14.33 -7.16 3.86
C SER A 750 14.30 -5.89 3.00
N GLY A 751 14.98 -5.84 1.86
CA GLY A 751 15.04 -4.67 0.96
C GLY A 751 15.73 -3.41 1.53
N GLU A 752 16.32 -3.49 2.72
CA GLU A 752 16.71 -2.33 3.53
C GLU A 752 18.22 -2.22 3.80
N GLY A 753 18.71 -1.03 4.10
CA GLY A 753 20.09 -0.81 4.56
C GLY A 753 21.13 -0.66 3.45
N ALA A 754 20.71 -0.20 2.26
CA ALA A 754 21.56 -0.06 1.06
C ALA A 754 22.90 0.67 1.31
N ILE A 755 23.97 0.20 0.64
CA ILE A 755 25.31 0.79 0.73
C ILE A 755 25.40 2.01 -0.17
N GLN A 756 25.76 3.17 0.41
CA GLN A 756 26.19 4.33 -0.36
C GLN A 756 27.66 4.72 -0.09
N TRP A 757 28.50 4.76 -1.13
CA TRP A 757 29.87 5.29 -1.05
C TRP A 757 29.90 6.81 -1.28
N ALA A 758 30.13 7.59 -0.22
CA ALA A 758 30.13 9.05 -0.30
C ALA A 758 31.36 9.63 -1.01
N GLY A 759 32.52 8.98 -0.94
CA GLY A 759 33.75 9.46 -1.57
C GLY A 759 33.62 9.58 -3.09
N GLU A 760 33.07 8.56 -3.75
CA GLU A 760 32.75 8.62 -5.19
C GLU A 760 31.63 9.62 -5.49
N ALA A 761 30.59 9.67 -4.66
CA ALA A 761 29.47 10.61 -4.86
C ALA A 761 29.95 12.08 -4.86
N ILE A 762 30.78 12.45 -3.89
CA ILE A 762 31.36 13.79 -3.76
C ILE A 762 32.39 14.05 -4.87
N ALA A 763 33.17 13.04 -5.27
CA ALA A 763 34.09 13.17 -6.40
C ALA A 763 33.34 13.50 -7.70
N ARG A 764 32.22 12.83 -7.98
CA ARG A 764 31.32 13.18 -9.09
C ARG A 764 30.64 14.53 -8.89
N GLY A 765 30.24 14.84 -7.66
CA GLY A 765 29.74 16.15 -7.23
C GLY A 765 30.70 17.31 -7.49
N ASN A 766 31.97 17.01 -7.79
CA ASN A 766 33.02 17.97 -8.11
C ASN A 766 33.69 17.70 -9.46
N GLY A 767 33.00 17.06 -10.42
CA GLY A 767 33.52 16.77 -11.75
C GLY A 767 33.92 18.01 -12.58
N ASP A 768 33.47 19.21 -12.19
CA ASP A 768 33.94 20.49 -12.74
C ASP A 768 35.36 20.88 -12.31
N LEU A 769 35.81 20.36 -11.16
CA LEU A 769 37.16 20.54 -10.62
C LEU A 769 38.05 19.32 -10.90
N LEU A 770 37.52 18.12 -10.65
CA LEU A 770 38.20 16.83 -10.77
C LEU A 770 38.13 16.29 -12.21
N GLN A 771 38.53 17.11 -13.17
CA GLN A 771 38.37 16.84 -14.61
C GLN A 771 39.24 15.68 -15.10
N HIS A 772 40.37 15.40 -14.43
CA HIS A 772 41.24 14.28 -14.75
C HIS A 772 41.05 13.11 -13.78
N SER A 773 41.13 11.89 -14.31
CA SER A 773 41.01 10.65 -13.53
C SER A 773 42.02 10.57 -12.39
N GLU A 774 43.24 11.08 -12.59
CA GLU A 774 44.26 11.14 -11.53
C GLU A 774 43.83 12.07 -10.38
N GLN A 775 43.33 13.27 -10.67
CA GLN A 775 42.81 14.20 -9.65
C GLN A 775 41.64 13.58 -8.87
N LYS A 776 40.74 12.88 -9.58
CA LYS A 776 39.63 12.14 -8.96
C LYS A 776 40.14 11.07 -7.99
N LEU A 777 41.11 10.26 -8.40
CA LEU A 777 41.72 9.21 -7.57
C LEU A 777 42.51 9.79 -6.38
N GLN A 778 43.28 10.85 -6.59
CA GLN A 778 43.98 11.58 -5.53
C GLN A 778 42.99 12.14 -4.49
N PHE A 779 41.89 12.77 -4.95
CA PHE A 779 40.83 13.26 -4.08
C PHE A 779 40.14 12.13 -3.31
N ILE A 780 39.75 11.02 -3.95
CA ILE A 780 39.11 9.88 -3.26
C ILE A 780 40.06 9.24 -2.24
N ALA A 781 41.35 9.12 -2.58
CA ALA A 781 42.36 8.62 -1.65
C ALA A 781 42.54 9.56 -0.44
N ALA A 782 42.52 10.88 -0.63
CA ALA A 782 42.53 11.86 0.46
C ALA A 782 41.23 11.81 1.27
N TYR A 783 40.08 11.75 0.62
CA TYR A 783 38.76 11.65 1.25
C TYR A 783 38.65 10.43 2.17
N ASN A 784 39.13 9.26 1.71
CA ASN A 784 39.17 8.04 2.50
C ASN A 784 40.13 8.08 3.70
N ARG A 785 41.05 9.06 3.76
CA ARG A 785 41.88 9.38 4.95
C ARG A 785 41.27 10.47 5.84
N GLY A 786 40.12 11.04 5.46
CA GLY A 786 39.52 12.21 6.12
C GLY A 786 40.12 13.56 5.70
N GLU A 787 40.98 13.58 4.68
CA GLU A 787 41.74 14.76 4.22
C GLU A 787 41.06 15.51 3.06
N GLY A 788 39.87 15.09 2.62
CA GLY A 788 39.24 15.58 1.40
C GLY A 788 38.95 17.09 1.38
N GLN A 789 38.65 17.69 2.54
CA GLN A 789 38.47 19.15 2.65
C GLN A 789 39.81 19.88 2.47
N GLN A 790 40.86 19.42 3.16
CA GLN A 790 42.20 20.00 3.09
C GLN A 790 42.77 19.88 1.67
N TRP A 791 42.53 18.75 1.00
CA TRP A 791 42.91 18.54 -0.40
C TRP A 791 42.24 19.57 -1.33
N LEU A 792 40.93 19.77 -1.23
CA LEU A 792 40.22 20.79 -2.02
C LEU A 792 40.70 22.21 -1.70
N GLN A 793 40.97 22.52 -0.42
CA GLN A 793 41.52 23.83 -0.02
C GLN A 793 42.94 24.06 -0.54
N GLN A 794 43.78 23.03 -0.63
CA GLN A 794 45.14 23.14 -1.17
C GLN A 794 45.16 23.32 -2.68
N GLN A 795 44.27 22.64 -3.42
CA GLN A 795 44.15 22.78 -4.88
C GLN A 795 43.40 24.07 -5.28
N TYR A 796 42.43 24.52 -4.48
CA TYR A 796 41.57 25.67 -4.79
C TYR A 796 41.50 26.67 -3.61
N PRO A 797 42.63 27.32 -3.23
CA PRO A 797 42.71 28.15 -2.01
C PRO A 797 41.82 29.40 -2.03
N ASN A 798 41.33 29.81 -3.19
CA ASN A 798 40.43 30.96 -3.36
C ASN A 798 38.93 30.57 -3.31
N MET A 799 38.59 29.30 -3.06
CA MET A 799 37.20 28.83 -3.01
C MET A 799 36.48 29.39 -1.77
N PRO A 800 35.28 29.99 -1.91
CA PRO A 800 34.48 30.42 -0.76
C PRO A 800 34.15 29.26 0.18
N ALA A 801 34.18 29.50 1.49
CA ALA A 801 33.92 28.46 2.49
C ALA A 801 32.51 27.84 2.36
N THR A 802 31.52 28.61 1.93
CA THR A 802 30.15 28.13 1.63
C THR A 802 30.13 27.19 0.44
N GLU A 803 30.80 27.53 -0.68
CA GLU A 803 30.91 26.64 -1.84
C GLU A 803 31.72 25.38 -1.50
N LEU A 804 32.78 25.47 -0.69
CA LEU A 804 33.54 24.32 -0.22
C LEU A 804 32.71 23.33 0.60
N GLN A 805 31.90 23.83 1.55
CA GLN A 805 31.02 22.96 2.35
C GLN A 805 29.92 22.35 1.48
N HIS A 806 29.29 23.14 0.59
CA HIS A 806 28.31 22.62 -0.38
C HIS A 806 28.93 21.50 -1.23
N ARG A 807 30.16 21.71 -1.73
CA ARG A 807 30.90 20.73 -2.53
C ARG A 807 31.16 19.42 -1.80
N LEU A 808 31.34 19.44 -0.48
CA LEU A 808 31.50 18.25 0.36
C LEU A 808 30.15 17.60 0.75
N GLY A 809 29.04 18.33 0.63
CA GLY A 809 27.69 17.84 0.87
C GLY A 809 27.00 17.15 -0.32
N ARG A 810 27.61 17.16 -1.52
CA ARG A 810 27.04 16.63 -2.79
C ARG A 810 26.98 15.09 -2.89
N TYR A 811 26.31 14.45 -1.94
CA TYR A 811 26.01 13.01 -1.91
C TYR A 811 24.58 12.69 -1.43
N GLY A 812 23.73 13.69 -1.14
CA GLY A 812 22.30 13.45 -0.95
C GLY A 812 21.69 12.78 -2.18
N LEU A 813 20.74 11.86 -1.95
CA LEU A 813 20.04 11.09 -2.96
C LEU A 813 18.54 11.35 -2.88
N ASN A 814 17.90 11.52 -4.04
CA ASN A 814 16.44 11.44 -4.11
C ASN A 814 15.97 9.98 -3.94
N PRO A 815 14.68 9.70 -3.63
CA PRO A 815 14.21 8.35 -3.29
C PRO A 815 14.42 7.24 -4.33
N CYS A 816 14.59 7.57 -5.62
CA CYS A 816 14.91 6.58 -6.67
C CYS A 816 16.43 6.37 -6.87
N GLY A 817 17.28 7.17 -6.20
CA GLY A 817 18.74 6.98 -6.16
C GLY A 817 19.54 7.49 -7.37
N GLU A 818 18.94 8.18 -8.35
CA GLU A 818 19.62 8.55 -9.60
C GLU A 818 20.32 9.93 -9.59
N ILE A 819 19.85 10.88 -8.77
CA ILE A 819 20.46 12.23 -8.67
C ILE A 819 21.26 12.38 -7.38
N LEU A 820 22.54 12.73 -7.54
CA LEU A 820 23.43 13.25 -6.50
C LEU A 820 23.30 14.77 -6.37
N GLY A 821 23.34 15.30 -5.14
CA GLY A 821 23.51 16.74 -4.86
C GLY A 821 23.43 17.06 -3.35
N GLU A 822 23.31 18.33 -3.00
CA GLU A 822 22.93 18.82 -1.67
C GLU A 822 21.70 19.72 -1.83
N ASN A 823 20.67 19.57 -0.97
CA ASN A 823 19.45 20.39 -0.97
C ASN A 823 18.91 20.67 -2.39
N PHE A 824 18.32 19.67 -3.06
CA PHE A 824 18.01 19.76 -4.50
C PHE A 824 16.70 19.11 -4.92
N HIS A 825 16.26 19.40 -6.14
CA HIS A 825 15.16 18.72 -6.86
C HIS A 825 15.72 17.95 -8.07
N CYS A 826 15.17 16.77 -8.38
CA CYS A 826 15.57 16.02 -9.57
C CYS A 826 15.00 16.66 -10.86
N ASN A 827 15.87 17.17 -11.73
CA ASN A 827 15.48 17.87 -12.95
C ASN A 827 15.73 16.97 -14.17
N LEU A 828 14.70 16.25 -14.64
CA LEU A 828 14.84 15.09 -15.52
C LEU A 828 14.23 15.28 -16.91
N ALA A 829 14.92 14.74 -17.92
CA ALA A 829 14.37 14.37 -19.23
C ALA A 829 14.76 12.90 -19.53
N GLU A 830 14.14 12.28 -20.53
CA GLU A 830 14.38 10.88 -20.89
C GLU A 830 14.44 10.69 -22.39
N ILE A 831 15.53 10.10 -22.86
CA ILE A 831 15.74 9.71 -24.25
C ILE A 831 15.28 8.25 -24.44
N HIS A 832 14.38 8.04 -25.39
CA HIS A 832 13.84 6.72 -25.69
C HIS A 832 14.72 6.07 -26.77
N LEU A 833 15.82 5.44 -26.32
CA LEU A 833 16.85 4.88 -27.21
C LEU A 833 16.26 3.85 -28.20
N ASN A 834 15.22 3.13 -27.78
CA ASN A 834 14.53 2.16 -28.63
C ASN A 834 13.75 2.77 -29.81
N GLN A 835 13.70 4.11 -29.93
CA GLN A 835 13.14 4.84 -31.08
C GLN A 835 14.22 5.48 -31.97
N LEU A 836 15.51 5.21 -31.72
CA LEU A 836 16.65 5.77 -32.46
C LEU A 836 17.34 4.68 -33.28
N ASP A 837 17.69 4.95 -34.53
CA ASP A 837 18.58 4.07 -35.29
C ASP A 837 20.01 4.08 -34.69
N PRO A 838 20.59 2.93 -34.29
CA PRO A 838 21.95 2.86 -33.76
C PRO A 838 23.05 3.41 -34.67
N PHE A 839 22.82 3.46 -35.98
CA PHE A 839 23.77 3.94 -36.97
C PHE A 839 23.50 5.41 -37.38
N ASN A 840 22.32 5.95 -37.07
CA ASN A 840 21.97 7.35 -37.33
C ASN A 840 22.47 8.28 -36.20
N LEU A 841 23.73 8.69 -36.31
CA LEU A 841 24.37 9.54 -35.31
C LEU A 841 23.71 10.92 -35.18
N GLN A 842 23.16 11.47 -36.27
CA GLN A 842 22.50 12.78 -36.28
C GLN A 842 21.15 12.76 -35.56
N GLU A 843 20.40 11.65 -35.67
CA GLU A 843 19.15 11.46 -34.92
C GLU A 843 19.40 11.27 -33.42
N GLN A 844 20.43 10.51 -33.05
CA GLN A 844 20.86 10.39 -31.66
C GLN A 844 21.26 11.76 -31.10
N GLU A 845 22.06 12.53 -31.83
CA GLU A 845 22.45 13.88 -31.44
C GLU A 845 21.25 14.82 -31.30
N ALA A 846 20.29 14.78 -32.22
CA ALA A 846 19.04 15.54 -32.14
C ALA A 846 18.21 15.19 -30.90
N ALA A 847 18.08 13.90 -30.56
CA ALA A 847 17.31 13.43 -29.41
C ALA A 847 17.96 13.87 -28.08
N PHE A 848 19.25 13.60 -27.89
CA PHE A 848 19.98 14.03 -26.69
C PHE A 848 20.05 15.56 -26.55
N THR A 849 20.11 16.31 -27.67
CA THR A 849 20.01 17.78 -27.69
C THR A 849 18.63 18.25 -27.19
N ALA A 850 17.53 17.64 -27.63
CA ALA A 850 16.19 18.01 -27.15
C ALA A 850 15.99 17.69 -25.66
N GLY A 851 16.56 16.58 -25.16
CA GLY A 851 16.53 16.24 -23.75
C GLY A 851 17.31 17.24 -22.90
N ALA A 852 18.51 17.61 -23.35
CA ALA A 852 19.34 18.65 -22.75
C ALA A 852 18.63 20.01 -22.68
N LEU A 853 18.05 20.48 -23.80
CA LEU A 853 17.27 21.73 -23.83
C LEU A 853 16.07 21.69 -22.86
N SER A 854 15.42 20.52 -22.73
CA SER A 854 14.27 20.35 -21.84
C SER A 854 14.63 20.52 -20.36
N VAL A 855 15.72 19.88 -19.89
CA VAL A 855 16.18 20.06 -18.50
C VAL A 855 16.82 21.43 -18.25
N ALA A 856 17.53 21.98 -19.25
CA ALA A 856 18.19 23.28 -19.13
C ALA A 856 17.15 24.42 -19.06
N SER A 857 16.02 24.30 -19.76
CA SER A 857 14.87 25.21 -19.63
C SER A 857 14.42 25.35 -18.16
N LEU A 858 14.32 24.23 -17.43
CA LEU A 858 13.91 24.19 -16.02
C LEU A 858 14.97 24.73 -15.04
N LEU A 859 16.15 25.15 -15.50
CA LEU A 859 17.09 25.91 -14.68
C LEU A 859 16.59 27.33 -14.38
N ASN A 860 15.74 27.90 -15.24
CA ASN A 860 15.16 29.24 -15.07
C ASN A 860 14.13 29.34 -13.92
N HIS A 861 13.68 28.23 -13.33
CA HIS A 861 12.85 28.29 -12.10
C HIS A 861 13.66 28.88 -10.94
N GLN A 862 13.12 29.92 -10.31
CA GLN A 862 13.63 30.51 -9.07
C GLN A 862 12.79 29.99 -7.89
N PHE A 863 13.39 29.21 -7.00
CA PHE A 863 12.70 28.62 -5.86
C PHE A 863 12.44 29.67 -4.76
N VAL A 864 11.25 29.61 -4.14
CA VAL A 864 10.89 30.44 -2.97
C VAL A 864 11.64 30.00 -1.70
N GLU A 865 12.08 28.76 -1.66
CA GLU A 865 12.88 28.18 -0.57
C GLU A 865 14.38 28.49 -0.75
N PRO A 866 15.01 29.27 0.15
CA PRO A 866 16.39 29.70 0.00
C PRO A 866 17.40 28.55 -0.13
N ARG A 867 17.24 27.43 0.59
CA ARG A 867 18.20 26.31 0.50
C ARG A 867 18.23 25.70 -0.91
N TYR A 868 17.07 25.56 -1.53
CA TYR A 868 16.96 25.07 -2.91
C TYR A 868 17.41 26.12 -3.93
N GLN A 869 17.24 27.41 -3.66
CA GLN A 869 17.70 28.48 -4.56
C GLN A 869 19.22 28.70 -4.48
N GLU A 870 19.81 28.68 -3.29
CA GLU A 870 21.26 28.75 -3.08
C GLU A 870 21.94 27.52 -3.69
N SER A 871 21.40 26.32 -3.45
CA SER A 871 21.89 25.10 -4.11
C SER A 871 21.77 25.18 -5.64
N ARG A 872 20.64 25.66 -6.19
CA ARG A 872 20.49 25.91 -7.64
C ARG A 872 21.53 26.90 -8.19
N LEU A 873 22.01 27.86 -7.41
CA LEU A 873 23.06 28.80 -7.81
C LEU A 873 24.48 28.21 -7.65
N LEU A 874 24.72 27.31 -6.69
CA LEU A 874 26.03 26.69 -6.43
C LEU A 874 26.28 25.41 -7.25
N ASP A 875 25.24 24.61 -7.49
CA ASP A 875 25.26 23.26 -8.08
C ASP A 875 23.97 23.01 -8.91
N PRO A 876 23.76 23.73 -10.02
CA PRO A 876 22.53 23.63 -10.82
C PRO A 876 22.33 22.21 -11.37
N ILE A 877 21.34 21.51 -10.83
CA ILE A 877 21.05 20.12 -11.20
C ILE A 877 20.31 20.02 -12.54
N VAL A 878 20.83 19.18 -13.44
CA VAL A 878 20.12 18.62 -14.60
C VAL A 878 20.49 17.14 -14.78
N GLY A 879 19.54 16.30 -15.17
CA GLY A 879 19.75 14.89 -15.42
C GLY A 879 19.03 14.41 -16.66
N VAL A 880 19.71 14.40 -17.81
CA VAL A 880 19.22 13.66 -18.97
C VAL A 880 19.40 12.16 -18.69
N SER A 881 18.27 11.46 -18.61
CA SER A 881 18.16 10.01 -18.53
C SER A 881 17.98 9.41 -19.92
N PHE A 882 18.09 8.09 -20.02
CA PHE A 882 17.56 7.32 -21.14
C PHE A 882 16.71 6.16 -20.65
N THR A 883 16.00 5.53 -21.58
CA THR A 883 15.31 4.25 -21.40
C THR A 883 15.45 3.43 -22.67
N GLY A 884 15.44 2.10 -22.58
CA GLY A 884 15.61 1.20 -23.73
C GLY A 884 17.06 0.93 -24.11
N LEU A 885 18.04 1.13 -23.22
CA LEU A 885 19.46 0.93 -23.52
C LEU A 885 19.76 -0.52 -23.92
N PHE A 886 19.21 -1.48 -23.18
CA PHE A 886 19.40 -2.90 -23.48
C PHE A 886 18.89 -3.22 -24.90
N ASP A 887 17.68 -2.74 -25.23
CA ASP A 887 17.06 -2.96 -26.54
C ASP A 887 17.89 -2.37 -27.68
N PHE A 888 18.42 -1.16 -27.47
CA PHE A 888 19.27 -0.46 -28.42
C PHE A 888 20.60 -1.18 -28.66
N PHE A 889 21.26 -1.73 -27.62
CA PHE A 889 22.50 -2.48 -27.81
C PHE A 889 22.31 -3.85 -28.45
N VAL A 890 21.17 -4.53 -28.25
CA VAL A 890 20.87 -5.73 -29.06
C VAL A 890 20.73 -5.37 -30.53
N GLN A 891 20.09 -4.24 -30.87
CA GLN A 891 20.00 -3.77 -32.26
C GLN A 891 21.37 -3.35 -32.83
N ALA A 892 22.21 -2.69 -32.03
CA ALA A 892 23.53 -2.22 -32.44
C ALA A 892 24.57 -3.34 -32.64
N PHE A 893 24.50 -4.41 -31.83
CA PHE A 893 25.55 -5.44 -31.73
C PHE A 893 25.11 -6.85 -32.10
N GLY A 894 23.80 -7.10 -32.22
CA GLY A 894 23.23 -8.40 -32.60
C GLY A 894 23.27 -9.47 -31.51
N VAL A 895 22.85 -10.68 -31.88
CA VAL A 895 22.63 -11.81 -30.96
C VAL A 895 23.91 -12.31 -30.28
N GLU A 896 25.09 -12.10 -30.88
CA GLU A 896 26.36 -12.43 -30.21
C GLU A 896 26.59 -11.65 -28.91
N TRP A 897 26.04 -10.43 -28.81
CA TRP A 897 26.05 -9.65 -27.57
C TRP A 897 25.13 -10.27 -26.50
N LEU A 898 23.99 -10.84 -26.90
CA LEU A 898 23.09 -11.58 -26.02
C LEU A 898 23.70 -12.92 -25.54
N ARG A 899 24.34 -13.67 -26.45
CA ARG A 899 25.07 -14.92 -26.11
C ARG A 899 26.19 -14.65 -25.10
N TRP A 900 26.90 -13.53 -25.26
CA TRP A 900 27.91 -13.07 -24.32
C TRP A 900 27.31 -12.61 -22.97
N TRP A 901 26.10 -12.05 -22.96
CA TRP A 901 25.34 -11.72 -21.75
C TRP A 901 24.94 -12.96 -20.95
N GLU A 902 24.39 -14.00 -21.60
CA GLU A 902 23.99 -15.25 -20.96
C GLU A 902 25.18 -15.97 -20.29
N GLN A 903 26.39 -15.80 -20.85
CA GLN A 903 27.66 -16.29 -20.28
C GLN A 903 28.17 -15.46 -19.08
N GLY A 904 27.45 -14.43 -18.63
CA GLY A 904 27.85 -13.58 -17.50
C GLY A 904 28.70 -12.36 -17.86
N ARG A 905 28.72 -11.93 -19.14
CA ARG A 905 29.55 -10.83 -19.67
C ARG A 905 31.08 -10.96 -19.42
N PRO A 906 31.70 -12.14 -19.64
CA PRO A 906 33.12 -12.36 -19.34
C PRO A 906 34.06 -11.53 -20.22
N ASP A 907 35.20 -11.11 -19.68
CA ASP A 907 36.24 -10.32 -20.36
C ASP A 907 37.10 -11.15 -21.35
N SER A 908 36.42 -11.89 -22.23
CA SER A 908 37.02 -12.47 -23.44
C SER A 908 37.42 -11.39 -24.44
N VAL A 909 38.23 -11.73 -25.45
CA VAL A 909 38.61 -10.79 -26.53
C VAL A 909 37.38 -10.16 -27.20
N THR A 910 36.32 -10.93 -27.44
CA THR A 910 35.04 -10.43 -27.98
C THR A 910 34.26 -9.61 -26.96
N GLY A 911 34.25 -10.02 -25.68
CA GLY A 911 33.59 -9.28 -24.60
C GLY A 911 34.18 -7.89 -24.38
N LEU A 912 35.51 -7.77 -24.41
CA LEU A 912 36.21 -6.49 -24.33
C LEU A 912 35.90 -5.58 -25.53
N GLN A 913 35.73 -6.15 -26.73
CA GLN A 913 35.27 -5.40 -27.91
C GLN A 913 33.82 -4.91 -27.75
N PHE A 914 32.93 -5.71 -27.14
CA PHE A 914 31.58 -5.26 -26.81
C PHE A 914 31.59 -4.14 -25.75
N LYS A 915 32.30 -4.31 -24.63
CA LYS A 915 32.43 -3.24 -23.59
C LYS A 915 32.98 -1.94 -24.19
N GLN A 916 33.98 -2.00 -25.07
CA GLN A 916 34.51 -0.81 -25.74
C GLN A 916 33.46 -0.13 -26.66
N LYS A 917 32.65 -0.88 -27.41
CA LYS A 917 31.54 -0.32 -28.21
C LYS A 917 30.42 0.26 -27.34
N GLU A 918 30.01 -0.42 -26.27
CA GLU A 918 29.03 0.10 -25.29
C GLU A 918 29.48 1.48 -24.78
N LYS A 919 30.75 1.58 -24.39
CA LYS A 919 31.40 2.82 -23.94
C LYS A 919 31.39 3.93 -25.00
N GLU A 920 31.63 3.62 -26.28
CA GLU A 920 31.65 4.60 -27.37
C GLU A 920 30.29 5.31 -27.56
N TYR A 921 29.18 4.57 -27.48
CA TYR A 921 27.84 5.15 -27.48
C TYR A 921 27.59 6.00 -26.22
N LEU A 922 27.83 5.41 -25.04
CA LEU A 922 27.58 6.03 -23.74
C LEU A 922 28.38 7.35 -23.58
N SER A 923 29.65 7.38 -23.98
CA SER A 923 30.50 8.57 -23.92
C SER A 923 30.05 9.65 -24.91
N ARG A 924 29.76 9.30 -26.17
CA ARG A 924 29.28 10.26 -27.17
C ARG A 924 27.98 10.95 -26.75
N TRP A 925 27.02 10.21 -26.21
CA TRP A 925 25.76 10.80 -25.72
C TRP A 925 25.96 11.71 -24.50
N LYS A 926 26.88 11.34 -23.60
CA LYS A 926 27.27 12.19 -22.46
C LYS A 926 27.88 13.50 -22.94
N GLU A 927 28.78 13.45 -23.92
CA GLU A 927 29.42 14.63 -24.52
C GLU A 927 28.39 15.55 -25.18
N ILE A 928 27.44 15.01 -25.96
CA ILE A 928 26.35 15.77 -26.59
C ILE A 928 25.50 16.49 -25.51
N VAL A 929 25.09 15.78 -24.45
CA VAL A 929 24.30 16.37 -23.36
C VAL A 929 25.09 17.46 -22.64
N HIS A 930 26.34 17.21 -22.26
CA HIS A 930 27.17 18.22 -21.58
C HIS A 930 27.36 19.47 -22.45
N ARG A 931 27.71 19.30 -23.72
CA ARG A 931 27.86 20.41 -24.68
C ARG A 931 26.58 21.25 -24.76
N VAL A 932 25.44 20.64 -25.07
CA VAL A 932 24.18 21.37 -25.28
C VAL A 932 23.67 22.06 -24.01
N VAL A 933 23.79 21.42 -22.85
CA VAL A 933 23.45 22.06 -21.57
C VAL A 933 24.35 23.26 -21.31
N TRP A 934 25.66 23.15 -21.57
CA TRP A 934 26.62 24.24 -21.34
C TRP A 934 26.45 25.39 -22.33
N ASP A 935 26.28 25.10 -23.62
CA ASP A 935 26.00 26.10 -24.66
C ASP A 935 24.73 26.91 -24.32
N TYR A 936 23.68 26.23 -23.84
CA TYR A 936 22.46 26.88 -23.36
C TYR A 936 22.71 27.74 -22.11
N CYS A 937 23.44 27.21 -21.12
CA CYS A 937 23.76 27.96 -19.90
C CYS A 937 24.56 29.24 -20.19
N ASP A 938 25.54 29.18 -21.09
CA ASP A 938 26.32 30.34 -21.53
C ASP A 938 25.44 31.38 -22.27
N GLN A 939 24.51 30.93 -23.12
CA GLN A 939 23.59 31.80 -23.85
C GLN A 939 22.58 32.52 -22.95
N HIS A 940 22.30 31.97 -21.76
CA HIS A 940 21.29 32.50 -20.84
C HIS A 940 21.87 33.07 -19.53
N ASP A 941 23.20 33.22 -19.42
CA ASP A 941 23.93 33.68 -18.22
C ASP A 941 23.61 32.86 -16.96
N LEU A 942 23.61 31.54 -17.11
CA LEU A 942 23.37 30.56 -16.04
C LEU A 942 24.67 29.82 -15.70
N LYS A 943 24.89 29.50 -14.42
CA LYS A 943 26.00 28.62 -14.02
C LYS A 943 25.83 27.25 -14.70
N ARG A 944 26.88 26.76 -15.36
CA ARG A 944 26.91 25.43 -16.00
C ARG A 944 26.74 24.32 -14.95
N PRO A 945 25.81 23.36 -15.15
CA PRO A 945 25.78 22.10 -14.41
C PRO A 945 27.08 21.32 -14.58
N ASN A 946 27.71 20.92 -13.48
CA ASN A 946 28.90 20.06 -13.48
C ASN A 946 28.56 18.57 -13.77
N ARG A 947 27.31 18.19 -13.56
CA ARG A 947 26.74 16.87 -13.82
C ARG A 947 25.48 17.07 -14.67
N CYS A 948 25.39 16.39 -15.81
CA CYS A 948 24.27 16.56 -16.75
C CYS A 948 23.50 15.27 -17.07
N THR A 949 24.02 14.11 -16.67
CA THR A 949 23.52 12.78 -17.07
C THR A 949 23.28 11.86 -15.87
N THR A 950 22.20 11.10 -15.93
CA THR A 950 21.74 10.15 -14.90
C THR A 950 21.06 8.95 -15.58
N VAL A 951 20.60 7.92 -14.85
CA VAL A 951 19.62 6.97 -15.40
C VAL A 951 18.54 6.68 -14.37
N GLN A 952 17.30 7.04 -14.72
CA GLN A 952 16.07 6.68 -14.01
C GLN A 952 15.42 5.47 -14.70
N PRO A 953 15.12 4.36 -14.01
CA PRO A 953 14.30 3.27 -14.56
C PRO A 953 12.81 3.65 -14.52
N ALA A 954 12.39 4.58 -15.40
CA ALA A 954 11.05 5.14 -15.37
C ALA A 954 9.98 4.17 -15.90
N GLY A 955 9.51 3.27 -15.03
CA GLY A 955 8.57 2.19 -15.33
C GLY A 955 7.21 2.59 -15.92
N THR A 956 6.86 3.88 -15.92
CA THR A 956 5.65 4.43 -16.56
C THR A 956 5.95 5.14 -17.89
N LYS A 957 7.01 5.95 -17.98
CA LYS A 957 7.33 6.72 -19.21
C LYS A 957 7.82 5.80 -20.33
N SER A 958 8.69 4.83 -20.01
CA SER A 958 9.20 3.79 -20.92
C SER A 958 8.09 3.07 -21.72
N LEU A 959 6.89 2.96 -21.15
CA LEU A 959 5.74 2.28 -21.76
C LEU A 959 5.15 3.05 -22.94
N LEU A 960 5.42 4.35 -23.05
CA LEU A 960 5.01 5.19 -24.18
C LEU A 960 5.74 4.83 -25.49
N THR A 961 6.87 4.11 -25.40
CA THR A 961 7.61 3.56 -26.57
C THR A 961 7.86 2.06 -26.48
N GLY A 962 7.33 1.37 -25.45
CA GLY A 962 7.56 -0.06 -25.23
C GLY A 962 8.98 -0.44 -24.77
N ALA A 963 9.76 0.52 -24.29
CA ALA A 963 11.17 0.34 -23.91
C ALA A 963 11.37 -0.49 -22.62
N SER A 964 12.51 -1.17 -22.52
CA SER A 964 13.04 -1.63 -21.23
C SER A 964 13.37 -0.44 -20.30
N PRO A 965 13.14 -0.55 -18.97
CA PRO A 965 13.17 0.61 -18.06
C PRO A 965 14.60 1.04 -17.69
N GLY A 966 15.04 2.19 -18.21
CA GLY A 966 16.38 2.71 -18.00
C GLY A 966 17.43 1.87 -18.74
N TRP A 967 18.27 1.17 -17.97
CA TRP A 967 19.30 0.26 -18.46
C TRP A 967 18.95 -1.23 -18.31
N HIS A 968 17.96 -1.58 -17.49
CA HIS A 968 17.69 -2.98 -17.11
C HIS A 968 17.28 -3.84 -18.33
N PRO A 969 17.61 -5.14 -18.36
CA PRO A 969 17.05 -6.05 -19.36
C PRO A 969 15.51 -6.14 -19.23
N PRO A 970 14.79 -6.42 -20.33
CA PRO A 970 13.37 -6.75 -20.27
C PRO A 970 13.16 -8.09 -19.53
N LYS A 971 11.95 -8.37 -19.03
CA LYS A 971 11.67 -9.63 -18.31
C LYS A 971 11.63 -10.88 -19.20
N ALA A 972 11.39 -10.69 -20.50
CA ALA A 972 11.47 -11.71 -21.55
C ALA A 972 11.53 -11.01 -22.92
N GLN A 973 11.89 -11.74 -23.99
CA GLN A 973 11.77 -11.27 -25.37
C GLN A 973 10.31 -10.95 -25.73
N ARG A 974 9.38 -11.77 -25.22
CA ARG A 974 7.94 -11.60 -25.42
C ARG A 974 7.21 -11.92 -24.13
N PHE A 975 6.21 -11.12 -23.79
CA PHE A 975 5.43 -11.29 -22.57
C PHE A 975 4.03 -10.70 -22.72
N ILE A 976 3.06 -11.26 -21.99
CA ILE A 976 1.82 -10.54 -21.70
C ILE A 976 2.16 -9.50 -20.64
N ARG A 977 2.02 -8.21 -20.98
CA ARG A 977 1.99 -7.13 -19.99
C ARG A 977 0.57 -6.90 -19.54
N ARG A 978 0.36 -6.79 -18.23
CA ARG A 978 -0.98 -6.54 -17.66
C ARG A 978 -1.04 -5.18 -16.98
N ILE A 979 -1.93 -4.30 -17.45
CA ILE A 979 -2.12 -2.94 -16.91
C ILE A 979 -3.46 -2.86 -16.22
N THR A 980 -3.46 -2.48 -14.93
CA THR A 980 -4.65 -2.41 -14.10
C THR A 980 -5.37 -1.06 -14.21
N PHE A 981 -6.66 -1.15 -14.49
CA PHE A 981 -7.63 -0.07 -14.52
C PHE A 981 -8.80 -0.42 -13.62
N ARG A 982 -9.62 0.57 -13.26
CA ARG A 982 -10.98 0.29 -12.79
C ARG A 982 -11.80 -0.30 -13.95
N LYS A 983 -12.75 -1.19 -13.67
CA LYS A 983 -13.76 -1.60 -14.64
C LYS A 983 -14.53 -0.39 -15.13
N ASN A 984 -14.87 -0.40 -16.42
CA ASN A 984 -15.52 0.70 -17.10
C ASN A 984 -14.74 2.04 -17.01
N ASP A 985 -13.45 2.02 -16.67
CA ASP A 985 -12.57 3.16 -16.89
C ASP A 985 -12.57 3.48 -18.41
N PRO A 986 -12.82 4.74 -18.81
CA PRO A 986 -12.89 5.13 -20.22
C PRO A 986 -11.67 4.71 -21.05
N VAL A 987 -10.49 4.68 -20.43
CA VAL A 987 -9.23 4.27 -21.08
C VAL A 987 -9.18 2.76 -21.28
N ALA A 988 -9.72 1.98 -20.35
CA ALA A 988 -9.81 0.52 -20.48
C ALA A 988 -10.92 0.12 -21.48
N LEU A 989 -12.06 0.81 -21.49
CA LEU A 989 -13.08 0.67 -22.54
C LEU A 989 -12.52 0.97 -23.94
N ALA A 990 -11.67 1.99 -24.08
CA ALA A 990 -10.97 2.27 -25.33
C ALA A 990 -9.97 1.17 -25.74
N CYS A 991 -9.33 0.48 -24.78
CA CYS A 991 -8.46 -0.65 -25.08
C CYS A 991 -9.21 -1.83 -25.72
N LEU A 992 -10.46 -2.08 -25.31
CA LEU A 992 -11.31 -3.12 -25.90
C LEU A 992 -11.62 -2.83 -27.37
N ASP A 993 -12.06 -1.60 -27.67
CA ASP A 993 -12.37 -1.16 -29.03
C ASP A 993 -11.12 -1.18 -29.94
N TYR A 994 -9.93 -1.03 -29.36
CA TYR A 994 -8.63 -1.18 -30.03
C TYR A 994 -8.21 -2.65 -30.30
N GLY A 995 -8.98 -3.62 -29.80
CA GLY A 995 -8.79 -5.06 -30.00
C GLY A 995 -8.03 -5.78 -28.88
N TYR A 996 -7.53 -5.07 -27.86
CA TYR A 996 -6.85 -5.70 -26.73
C TYR A 996 -7.81 -6.58 -25.94
N LYS A 997 -7.31 -7.74 -25.52
CA LYS A 997 -8.04 -8.60 -24.59
C LYS A 997 -8.01 -7.95 -23.22
N ILE A 998 -9.18 -7.61 -22.69
CA ILE A 998 -9.30 -7.36 -21.26
C ILE A 998 -9.50 -8.72 -20.60
N VAL A 999 -8.74 -9.00 -19.55
CA VAL A 999 -9.13 -9.99 -18.55
C VAL A 999 -9.56 -9.28 -17.27
N PRO A 1000 -10.50 -9.85 -16.53
CA PRO A 1000 -10.65 -9.60 -15.11
C PRO A 1000 -9.28 -9.64 -14.41
N SER A 1001 -8.99 -8.70 -13.53
CA SER A 1001 -7.65 -8.60 -12.96
C SER A 1001 -7.30 -9.72 -11.99
N GLN A 1002 -6.12 -9.66 -11.37
CA GLN A 1002 -5.58 -10.73 -10.54
C GLN A 1002 -6.42 -11.01 -9.26
N SER A 1003 -7.41 -10.17 -8.92
CA SER A 1003 -8.51 -10.52 -8.00
C SER A 1003 -9.94 -10.31 -8.44
N ASP A 1004 -10.19 -10.12 -9.72
CA ASP A 1004 -11.51 -10.34 -10.25
C ASP A 1004 -11.66 -11.85 -10.43
N LYS A 1005 -12.32 -12.45 -9.46
CA LYS A 1005 -12.32 -13.87 -9.18
C LYS A 1005 -13.76 -14.34 -9.14
N ASP A 1006 -14.05 -15.43 -9.81
CA ASP A 1006 -15.39 -15.94 -9.90
C ASP A 1006 -15.79 -16.49 -8.56
N GLU A 1007 -17.09 -16.76 -8.38
CA GLU A 1007 -17.52 -17.17 -7.06
C GLU A 1007 -17.04 -18.58 -6.71
N ASN A 1008 -16.30 -19.23 -7.58
CA ASN A 1008 -15.73 -20.51 -7.30
C ASN A 1008 -14.26 -20.34 -6.92
N GLY A 1009 -13.68 -19.14 -7.05
CA GLY A 1009 -12.27 -18.83 -6.84
C GLY A 1009 -11.33 -19.16 -8.00
N ARG A 1010 -11.70 -18.86 -9.26
CA ARG A 1010 -10.73 -18.63 -10.34
C ARG A 1010 -10.95 -17.20 -10.75
N LEU A 1011 -9.86 -16.44 -10.81
CA LEU A 1011 -9.53 -15.61 -11.96
C LEU A 1011 -10.63 -15.64 -13.04
N LEU A 1012 -11.58 -14.69 -12.98
CA LEU A 1012 -12.68 -14.63 -13.95
C LEU A 1012 -12.09 -14.58 -15.36
N ASP A 1013 -12.75 -15.24 -16.31
CA ASP A 1013 -12.32 -15.25 -17.70
C ASP A 1013 -13.08 -14.22 -18.57
N ASP A 1014 -14.28 -13.77 -18.14
CA ASP A 1014 -15.06 -12.74 -18.81
C ASP A 1014 -14.88 -11.35 -18.16
N PRO A 1015 -14.29 -10.36 -18.85
CA PRO A 1015 -14.13 -8.99 -18.33
C PRO A 1015 -15.45 -8.25 -18.08
N PHE A 1016 -16.54 -8.63 -18.74
CA PHE A 1016 -17.84 -7.96 -18.61
C PHE A 1016 -18.72 -8.53 -17.50
N ASP A 1017 -18.31 -9.65 -16.90
CA ASP A 1017 -18.96 -10.25 -15.73
C ASP A 1017 -19.20 -9.18 -14.64
N PRO A 1018 -20.40 -9.10 -14.02
CA PRO A 1018 -20.71 -8.12 -12.99
C PRO A 1018 -19.68 -8.08 -11.85
N ARG A 1019 -19.08 -9.23 -11.48
CA ARG A 1019 -18.01 -9.40 -10.47
C ARG A 1019 -16.71 -8.69 -10.77
N CYS A 1020 -16.44 -8.49 -12.05
CA CYS A 1020 -15.30 -7.73 -12.48
C CYS A 1020 -15.45 -6.29 -11.97
N THR A 1021 -14.35 -5.64 -11.59
CA THR A 1021 -14.28 -4.30 -10.98
C THR A 1021 -12.91 -3.64 -11.17
N GLU A 1022 -11.85 -4.44 -11.35
CA GLU A 1022 -10.58 -4.03 -11.93
C GLU A 1022 -10.37 -4.80 -13.26
N TRP A 1023 -9.89 -4.09 -14.28
CA TRP A 1023 -9.60 -4.64 -15.60
C TRP A 1023 -8.08 -4.69 -15.79
N LEU A 1024 -7.53 -5.90 -16.03
CA LEU A 1024 -6.21 -6.00 -16.67
C LEU A 1024 -6.44 -5.99 -18.16
N VAL A 1025 -6.00 -4.91 -18.80
CA VAL A 1025 -5.75 -4.98 -20.24
C VAL A 1025 -4.55 -5.90 -20.42
N GLU A 1026 -4.76 -7.08 -21.03
CA GLU A 1026 -3.69 -7.97 -21.48
C GLU A 1026 -3.16 -7.44 -22.80
N ILE A 1027 -1.91 -6.99 -22.76
CA ILE A 1027 -1.23 -6.40 -23.89
C ILE A 1027 -0.10 -7.38 -24.26
N PRO A 1028 -0.19 -8.11 -25.37
CA PRO A 1028 0.94 -8.87 -25.90
C PRO A 1028 2.05 -7.89 -26.28
N VAL A 1029 3.23 -8.05 -25.69
CA VAL A 1029 4.42 -7.24 -25.95
C VAL A 1029 5.51 -8.14 -26.52
N GLU A 1030 6.14 -7.67 -27.59
CA GLU A 1030 7.38 -8.18 -28.15
C GLU A 1030 8.41 -7.05 -28.10
N VAL A 1031 9.63 -7.32 -27.63
CA VAL A 1031 10.71 -6.34 -27.68
C VAL A 1031 11.26 -6.25 -29.10
N LEU A 1032 11.68 -5.05 -29.53
CA LEU A 1032 11.95 -4.74 -30.95
C LEU A 1032 13.01 -5.62 -31.64
N TRP A 1033 13.83 -6.33 -30.86
CA TRP A 1033 14.92 -7.20 -31.32
C TRP A 1033 14.60 -8.71 -31.19
N ALA A 1034 13.43 -9.10 -30.66
CA ALA A 1034 13.06 -10.50 -30.43
C ALA A 1034 13.03 -11.37 -31.70
N ASN A 1035 12.96 -10.76 -32.88
CA ASN A 1035 12.95 -11.44 -34.18
C ASN A 1035 14.32 -11.48 -34.89
N LEU A 1036 15.41 -11.05 -34.24
CA LEU A 1036 16.75 -11.23 -34.79
C LEU A 1036 17.12 -12.73 -34.81
N PRO A 1037 17.76 -13.25 -35.88
CA PRO A 1037 18.12 -14.67 -35.96
C PRO A 1037 18.97 -15.15 -34.78
N GLY A 1038 18.44 -16.10 -34.01
CA GLY A 1038 19.05 -16.64 -32.79
C GLY A 1038 18.65 -15.95 -31.48
N ALA A 1039 17.89 -14.84 -31.51
CA ALA A 1039 17.47 -14.14 -30.27
C ALA A 1039 16.50 -14.98 -29.41
N ASP A 1040 15.76 -15.90 -30.04
CA ASP A 1040 14.87 -16.88 -29.38
C ASP A 1040 15.62 -18.03 -28.69
N GLU A 1041 16.94 -18.17 -28.88
CA GLU A 1041 17.76 -19.22 -28.25
C GLU A 1041 18.27 -18.82 -26.86
N ILE A 1042 18.17 -17.54 -26.49
CA ILE A 1042 18.80 -16.95 -25.30
C ILE A 1042 17.80 -16.90 -24.14
N ASP A 1043 18.19 -17.39 -22.98
CA ASP A 1043 17.31 -17.35 -21.80
C ASP A 1043 17.67 -16.18 -20.88
N ILE A 1044 16.87 -15.11 -20.96
CA ILE A 1044 17.03 -13.90 -20.14
C ILE A 1044 16.93 -14.21 -18.64
N SER A 1045 16.21 -15.28 -18.23
CA SER A 1045 16.13 -15.67 -16.82
C SER A 1045 17.48 -16.10 -16.24
N LYS A 1046 18.42 -16.56 -17.08
CA LYS A 1046 19.77 -16.97 -16.65
C LYS A 1046 20.76 -15.83 -16.42
N PHE A 1047 20.44 -14.58 -16.81
CA PHE A 1047 21.34 -13.45 -16.59
C PHE A 1047 21.61 -13.26 -15.08
N SER A 1048 22.86 -13.35 -14.64
CA SER A 1048 23.23 -13.28 -13.21
C SER A 1048 23.16 -11.86 -12.62
N ALA A 1049 23.17 -11.75 -11.29
CA ALA A 1049 23.36 -10.50 -10.56
C ALA A 1049 24.72 -9.84 -10.90
N LEU A 1050 25.75 -10.65 -11.15
CA LEU A 1050 27.06 -10.16 -11.62
C LEU A 1050 26.99 -9.55 -13.03
N ALA A 1051 26.26 -10.17 -13.97
CA ALA A 1051 26.08 -9.64 -15.32
C ALA A 1051 25.30 -8.30 -15.32
N GLN A 1052 24.23 -8.24 -14.53
CA GLN A 1052 23.48 -7.00 -14.28
C GLN A 1052 24.40 -5.91 -13.71
N THR A 1053 25.27 -6.28 -12.75
CA THR A 1053 26.17 -5.35 -12.06
C THR A 1053 27.33 -4.87 -12.95
N ASP A 1054 27.89 -5.70 -13.83
CA ASP A 1054 28.88 -5.26 -14.82
C ASP A 1054 28.28 -4.23 -15.78
N PHE A 1055 27.06 -4.45 -16.28
CA PHE A 1055 26.41 -3.51 -17.20
C PHE A 1055 25.95 -2.22 -16.49
N TYR A 1056 25.41 -2.30 -15.28
CA TYR A 1056 25.20 -1.16 -14.39
C TYR A 1056 26.49 -0.34 -14.23
N MET A 1057 27.61 -1.00 -13.92
CA MET A 1057 28.91 -0.34 -13.78
C MET A 1057 29.41 0.25 -15.11
N GLN A 1058 29.11 -0.35 -16.25
CA GLN A 1058 29.45 0.18 -17.57
C GLN A 1058 28.72 1.51 -17.86
N VAL A 1059 27.42 1.58 -17.55
CA VAL A 1059 26.61 2.80 -17.65
C VAL A 1059 27.09 3.86 -16.67
N GLN A 1060 27.31 3.47 -15.41
CA GLN A 1060 27.81 4.31 -14.33
C GLN A 1060 29.20 4.89 -14.63
N LYS A 1061 30.07 4.16 -15.34
CA LYS A 1061 31.39 4.65 -15.76
C LYS A 1061 31.33 5.62 -16.96
N HIS A 1062 30.51 5.31 -17.97
CA HIS A 1062 30.69 5.91 -19.29
C HIS A 1062 29.61 6.92 -19.73
N TYR A 1063 28.38 6.81 -19.23
CA TYR A 1063 27.34 7.83 -19.51
C TYR A 1063 27.07 8.71 -18.30
N THR A 1064 26.80 8.11 -17.14
CA THR A 1064 26.29 8.82 -15.98
C THR A 1064 27.31 9.81 -15.38
N ALA A 1065 26.81 10.96 -14.91
CA ALA A 1065 27.54 11.96 -14.13
C ALA A 1065 27.01 12.06 -12.68
N HIS A 1066 25.72 11.76 -12.44
CA HIS A 1066 25.18 11.52 -11.11
C HIS A 1066 25.38 10.04 -10.70
N ASN A 1067 24.29 9.32 -10.36
CA ASN A 1067 24.29 7.87 -10.15
C ASN A 1067 23.34 7.18 -11.15
N THR A 1068 23.62 5.92 -11.47
CA THR A 1068 22.72 5.06 -12.24
C THR A 1068 21.75 4.43 -11.24
N SER A 1069 20.45 4.74 -11.31
CA SER A 1069 19.47 4.02 -10.47
C SER A 1069 19.32 2.58 -10.96
N ALA A 1070 19.35 1.64 -10.02
CA ALA A 1070 19.50 0.23 -10.27
C ALA A 1070 18.73 -0.57 -9.23
N THR A 1071 17.98 -1.57 -9.70
CA THR A 1071 17.48 -2.69 -8.90
C THR A 1071 18.20 -3.94 -9.43
N ILE A 1072 19.24 -4.38 -8.73
CA ILE A 1072 19.93 -5.63 -9.10
C ILE A 1072 19.11 -6.79 -8.55
N GLU A 1073 18.63 -7.65 -9.43
CA GLU A 1073 17.82 -8.81 -9.04
C GLU A 1073 18.73 -10.04 -8.88
N LEU A 1074 18.86 -10.53 -7.64
CA LEU A 1074 19.74 -11.66 -7.27
C LEU A 1074 18.97 -12.86 -6.70
N ARG A 1075 19.64 -14.02 -6.67
CA ARG A 1075 19.24 -15.22 -5.91
C ARG A 1075 20.05 -15.36 -4.64
N GLU A 1076 19.61 -16.20 -3.71
CA GLU A 1076 20.31 -16.41 -2.43
C GLU A 1076 21.78 -16.84 -2.64
N SER A 1077 22.02 -17.75 -3.59
CA SER A 1077 23.37 -18.21 -3.95
C SER A 1077 24.27 -17.14 -4.59
N GLU A 1078 23.72 -15.99 -4.99
CA GLU A 1078 24.46 -14.88 -5.61
C GLU A 1078 24.85 -13.79 -4.60
N VAL A 1079 24.46 -13.91 -3.32
CA VAL A 1079 24.67 -12.90 -2.26
C VAL A 1079 26.15 -12.59 -2.00
N GLU A 1080 26.99 -13.61 -1.79
CA GLU A 1080 28.41 -13.40 -1.43
C GLU A 1080 29.25 -12.92 -2.62
N ASP A 1081 28.94 -13.41 -3.83
CA ASP A 1081 29.55 -12.97 -5.09
C ASP A 1081 29.19 -11.50 -5.39
N LEU A 1082 27.93 -11.10 -5.22
CA LEU A 1082 27.52 -9.72 -5.42
C LEU A 1082 28.11 -8.78 -4.36
N ALA A 1083 28.13 -9.21 -3.08
CA ALA A 1083 28.80 -8.48 -2.01
C ALA A 1083 30.30 -8.27 -2.30
N LYS A 1084 30.98 -9.31 -2.79
CA LYS A 1084 32.37 -9.21 -3.24
C LYS A 1084 32.51 -8.26 -4.42
N ARG A 1085 31.63 -8.34 -5.43
CA ARG A 1085 31.67 -7.46 -6.60
C ARG A 1085 31.51 -5.97 -6.25
N ILE A 1086 30.62 -5.66 -5.30
CA ILE A 1086 30.40 -4.30 -4.79
C ILE A 1086 31.59 -3.85 -3.94
N TYR A 1087 32.10 -4.69 -3.04
CA TYR A 1087 33.31 -4.42 -2.27
C TYR A 1087 34.50 -4.09 -3.18
N ASP A 1088 34.81 -4.97 -4.14
CA ASP A 1088 35.91 -4.80 -5.09
C ASP A 1088 35.74 -3.48 -5.91
N ALA A 1089 34.52 -3.15 -6.35
CA ALA A 1089 34.23 -1.92 -7.09
C ALA A 1089 34.53 -0.64 -6.28
N ILE A 1090 34.30 -0.68 -4.96
CA ILE A 1090 34.61 0.44 -4.07
C ILE A 1090 36.10 0.46 -3.73
N GLN A 1091 36.73 -0.70 -3.47
CA GLN A 1091 38.18 -0.76 -3.19
C GLN A 1091 39.04 -0.30 -4.36
N THR A 1092 38.65 -0.61 -5.60
CA THR A 1092 39.37 -0.26 -6.83
C THR A 1092 38.92 1.05 -7.49
N ASP A 1093 38.00 1.79 -6.86
CA ASP A 1093 37.49 3.09 -7.32
C ASP A 1093 36.85 3.07 -8.72
N GLU A 1094 36.24 1.93 -9.10
CA GLU A 1094 35.51 1.75 -10.37
C GLU A 1094 34.30 2.68 -10.55
N GLY A 1095 33.85 3.31 -9.47
CA GLY A 1095 32.83 4.35 -9.48
C GLY A 1095 31.43 3.94 -9.02
N TYR A 1096 31.33 2.86 -8.23
CA TYR A 1096 30.11 2.49 -7.51
C TYR A 1096 29.72 3.62 -6.53
N ILE A 1097 28.42 3.95 -6.47
CA ILE A 1097 27.88 4.84 -5.43
C ILE A 1097 26.84 4.11 -4.61
N SER A 1098 25.70 3.76 -5.21
CA SER A 1098 24.60 3.03 -4.57
C SER A 1098 23.74 2.33 -5.62
N ALA A 1099 23.18 1.17 -5.24
CA ALA A 1099 22.16 0.42 -5.97
C ALA A 1099 21.24 -0.23 -4.95
N ALA A 1100 19.95 -0.37 -5.29
CA ALA A 1100 19.03 -1.20 -4.52
C ALA A 1100 19.13 -2.65 -4.98
N LEU A 1101 18.99 -3.59 -4.05
CA LEU A 1101 19.07 -5.02 -4.33
C LEU A 1101 17.74 -5.67 -3.91
N LEU A 1102 17.19 -6.56 -4.73
CA LEU A 1102 15.98 -7.31 -4.43
C LEU A 1102 16.11 -8.76 -4.90
N ALA A 1103 15.53 -9.69 -4.16
CA ALA A 1103 15.49 -11.10 -4.53
C ALA A 1103 14.65 -11.34 -5.80
N ARG A 1104 14.95 -12.44 -6.51
CA ARG A 1104 14.38 -12.74 -7.83
C ARG A 1104 12.99 -13.39 -7.81
N PHE A 1105 12.17 -12.98 -8.79
CA PHE A 1105 10.84 -13.54 -9.06
C PHE A 1105 10.84 -15.05 -9.36
N ASP A 1106 11.91 -15.57 -9.97
CA ASP A 1106 12.03 -16.99 -10.34
C ASP A 1106 12.63 -17.86 -9.23
N ASP A 1107 13.31 -17.26 -8.25
CA ASP A 1107 13.79 -17.91 -7.02
C ASP A 1107 12.61 -18.26 -6.08
N HIS A 1108 11.53 -17.46 -6.12
CA HIS A 1108 10.32 -17.62 -5.29
C HIS A 1108 9.01 -17.48 -6.10
N GLN A 1109 8.74 -18.41 -7.01
CA GLN A 1109 7.53 -18.37 -7.88
C GLN A 1109 6.22 -18.65 -7.11
N THR A 1110 5.21 -17.76 -7.15
CA THR A 1110 3.87 -18.07 -6.55
C THR A 1110 2.65 -17.28 -7.06
N PHE A 1111 2.62 -16.72 -8.29
CA PHE A 1111 1.48 -15.90 -8.76
C PHE A 1111 0.97 -16.18 -10.19
N PRO A 1112 -0.36 -16.21 -10.44
CA PRO A 1112 -0.96 -16.72 -11.70
C PRO A 1112 -1.29 -15.68 -12.78
N ARG A 1113 -1.42 -14.38 -12.44
CA ARG A 1113 -1.66 -13.26 -13.40
C ARG A 1113 -0.59 -12.20 -13.18
N LEU A 1114 0.67 -12.58 -13.38
CA LEU A 1114 1.82 -11.71 -13.20
C LEU A 1114 1.68 -10.42 -14.05
N PRO A 1115 2.23 -9.26 -13.58
CA PRO A 1115 2.30 -8.03 -14.38
C PRO A 1115 3.10 -8.19 -15.68
N PHE A 1116 4.02 -9.16 -15.69
CA PHE A 1116 4.82 -9.63 -16.81
C PHE A 1116 4.74 -11.16 -16.83
N GLU A 1117 4.22 -11.77 -17.89
CA GLU A 1117 4.19 -13.22 -18.07
C GLU A 1117 4.92 -13.59 -19.37
N PRO A 1118 6.10 -14.23 -19.32
CA PRO A 1118 6.84 -14.66 -20.50
C PRO A 1118 6.02 -15.58 -21.41
N ILE A 1119 6.07 -15.37 -22.73
CA ILE A 1119 5.39 -16.19 -23.74
C ILE A 1119 6.31 -16.55 -24.91
N SER A 1120 6.03 -17.66 -25.58
CA SER A 1120 6.75 -18.06 -26.79
C SER A 1120 6.38 -17.19 -28.01
N LYS A 1121 7.24 -17.23 -29.04
CA LYS A 1121 7.00 -16.55 -30.32
C LYS A 1121 5.65 -16.90 -30.95
N ALA A 1122 5.33 -18.19 -31.06
CA ALA A 1122 4.06 -18.64 -31.66
C ALA A 1122 2.83 -18.14 -30.88
N GLN A 1123 2.90 -18.09 -29.54
CA GLN A 1123 1.83 -17.53 -28.71
C GLN A 1123 1.66 -16.02 -28.93
N TYR A 1124 2.76 -15.27 -29.04
CA TYR A 1124 2.70 -13.84 -29.36
C TYR A 1124 2.11 -13.59 -30.76
N GLU A 1125 2.59 -14.31 -31.78
CA GLU A 1125 2.10 -14.19 -33.16
C GLU A 1125 0.59 -14.46 -33.23
N GLN A 1126 0.11 -15.51 -32.54
CA GLN A 1126 -1.32 -15.79 -32.40
C GLN A 1126 -2.05 -14.63 -31.71
N LEU A 1127 -1.63 -14.23 -30.51
CA LEU A 1127 -2.32 -13.20 -29.72
C LEU A 1127 -2.34 -11.83 -30.43
N HIS A 1128 -1.29 -11.49 -31.19
CA HIS A 1128 -1.23 -10.28 -32.00
C HIS A 1128 -2.24 -10.32 -33.15
N GLN A 1129 -2.32 -11.43 -33.90
CA GLN A 1129 -3.33 -11.59 -34.96
C GLN A 1129 -4.76 -11.56 -34.39
N GLU A 1130 -4.99 -12.15 -33.22
CA GLU A 1130 -6.28 -12.03 -32.54
C GLU A 1130 -6.62 -10.59 -32.14
N VAL A 1131 -5.64 -9.76 -31.74
CA VAL A 1131 -5.87 -8.32 -31.46
C VAL A 1131 -6.30 -7.58 -32.73
N LEU A 1132 -5.63 -7.82 -33.86
CA LEU A 1132 -6.00 -7.23 -35.15
C LEU A 1132 -7.41 -7.66 -35.59
N LEU A 1133 -7.77 -8.94 -35.43
CA LEU A 1133 -9.10 -9.46 -35.74
C LEU A 1133 -10.22 -8.94 -34.81
N ARG A 1134 -9.88 -8.53 -33.57
CA ARG A 1134 -10.83 -7.95 -32.61
C ARG A 1134 -10.99 -6.43 -32.74
N ARG A 1135 -10.05 -5.73 -33.38
CA ARG A 1135 -10.02 -4.26 -33.44
C ARG A 1135 -11.23 -3.70 -34.19
N ARG A 1136 -11.90 -2.72 -33.57
CA ARG A 1136 -13.06 -1.99 -34.13
C ARG A 1136 -12.69 -0.60 -34.65
N THR A 1137 -11.56 -0.04 -34.21
CA THR A 1137 -11.04 1.26 -34.64
C THR A 1137 -9.53 1.33 -34.44
N ASP A 1138 -8.83 1.94 -35.39
CA ASP A 1138 -7.40 2.28 -35.29
C ASP A 1138 -7.17 3.63 -34.59
N ASP A 1139 -8.23 4.38 -34.26
CA ASP A 1139 -8.18 5.61 -33.46
C ASP A 1139 -8.66 5.34 -32.01
N PHE A 1140 -7.68 5.15 -31.12
CA PHE A 1140 -7.90 4.98 -29.67
C PHE A 1140 -8.51 6.23 -29.03
N GLN A 1141 -8.14 7.44 -29.48
CA GLN A 1141 -8.64 8.68 -28.90
C GLN A 1141 -10.12 8.89 -29.25
N GLN A 1142 -10.52 8.59 -30.50
CA GLN A 1142 -11.93 8.61 -30.89
C GLN A 1142 -12.75 7.58 -30.09
N SER A 1143 -12.18 6.42 -29.75
CA SER A 1143 -12.83 5.48 -28.85
C SER A 1143 -12.98 6.05 -27.43
N LEU A 1144 -11.91 6.59 -26.84
CA LEU A 1144 -11.93 7.18 -25.50
C LEU A 1144 -12.98 8.29 -25.35
N LYS A 1145 -13.13 9.15 -26.38
CA LYS A 1145 -14.15 10.22 -26.40
C LYS A 1145 -15.60 9.72 -26.41
N ARG A 1146 -15.86 8.42 -26.66
CA ARG A 1146 -17.20 7.81 -26.52
C ARG A 1146 -17.55 7.48 -25.06
N TYR A 1147 -16.53 7.36 -24.20
CA TYR A 1147 -16.67 6.81 -22.85
C TYR A 1147 -16.35 7.83 -21.73
N ASP A 1148 -15.54 8.86 -22.02
CA ASP A 1148 -15.13 9.85 -21.02
C ASP A 1148 -16.14 11.01 -20.89
N SER A 1149 -17.20 10.79 -20.10
CA SER A 1149 -18.36 11.70 -19.96
C SER A 1149 -18.19 12.88 -18.98
N GLY A 1150 -16.99 13.12 -18.45
CA GLY A 1150 -16.68 14.26 -17.57
C GLY A 1150 -16.82 14.01 -16.06
N GLU A 1151 -17.47 12.93 -15.61
CA GLU A 1151 -17.76 12.75 -14.16
C GLU A 1151 -16.64 12.09 -13.34
N LEU A 1152 -15.70 11.37 -13.98
CA LEU A 1152 -14.68 10.58 -13.29
C LEU A 1152 -13.47 11.38 -12.75
N PHE A 1153 -12.79 10.81 -11.76
CA PHE A 1153 -11.70 11.41 -10.98
C PHE A 1153 -10.34 11.39 -11.70
N GLU A 1154 -9.51 12.41 -11.46
CA GLU A 1154 -8.11 12.45 -11.92
C GLU A 1154 -7.14 12.12 -10.78
N ALA A 1155 -6.21 11.20 -11.04
CA ALA A 1155 -5.00 11.01 -10.23
C ALA A 1155 -3.79 11.44 -11.07
N GLY A 1156 -2.98 12.35 -10.54
CA GLY A 1156 -1.73 12.76 -11.18
C GLY A 1156 -0.67 11.65 -11.15
N PRO A 1157 0.49 11.82 -11.82
CA PRO A 1157 1.58 10.85 -11.81
C PRO A 1157 2.16 10.70 -10.40
N ALA A 1158 1.73 9.63 -9.73
CA ALA A 1158 2.30 9.12 -8.48
C ALA A 1158 3.74 8.62 -8.70
N GLY A 1159 4.43 8.30 -7.60
CA GLY A 1159 5.70 7.59 -7.64
C GLY A 1159 5.56 6.20 -8.27
N CYS A 1160 6.69 5.61 -8.66
CA CYS A 1160 6.71 4.18 -8.99
C CYS A 1160 6.88 3.41 -7.68
N ASP A 1161 5.77 3.02 -7.05
CA ASP A 1161 5.79 2.11 -5.90
C ASP A 1161 6.44 0.78 -6.33
N SER A 1162 7.71 0.61 -5.98
CA SER A 1162 8.51 -0.61 -6.22
C SER A 1162 8.11 -1.77 -5.31
N ASP A 1163 7.38 -1.47 -4.24
CA ASP A 1163 7.02 -2.28 -3.06
C ASP A 1163 6.21 -3.56 -3.34
N LYS A 1164 6.09 -3.99 -4.61
CA LYS A 1164 5.41 -5.23 -5.00
C LYS A 1164 6.29 -6.48 -4.90
N CYS A 1165 7.52 -6.35 -4.40
CA CYS A 1165 8.49 -7.44 -4.27
C CYS A 1165 9.10 -7.42 -2.86
N MET A 1166 8.36 -7.97 -1.89
CA MET A 1166 8.87 -8.32 -0.56
C MET A 1166 8.64 -9.82 -0.36
N LEU A 1167 9.63 -10.52 0.16
CA LEU A 1167 9.58 -11.96 0.39
C LEU A 1167 9.27 -12.31 1.85
N PRO A 1168 8.74 -13.52 2.12
CA PRO A 1168 8.81 -14.13 3.44
C PRO A 1168 10.19 -14.79 3.66
N GLU A 1169 10.84 -14.50 4.78
CA GLU A 1169 11.99 -15.28 5.26
C GLU A 1169 11.55 -16.67 5.78
N GLN A 1170 12.25 -17.75 5.41
CA GLN A 1170 12.36 -18.96 6.27
C GLN A 1170 13.69 -19.73 6.08
N LYS A 1171 14.57 -19.56 7.09
CA LYS A 1171 15.48 -20.57 7.69
C LYS A 1171 16.65 -21.15 6.89
#